data_AF-A0A147J3B8-F1
#
_entry.id   AF-A0A147J3B8-F1
#
_cell.length_a   1.000
_cell.length_b   1.000
_cell.length_c   1.000
_cell.angle_alpha   90.00
_cell.angle_beta   90.00
_cell.angle_gamma   90.00
#
_symmetry.space_group_name_H-M   'P 1'
#
loop_
_entity.id
_entity.type
_entity.pdbx_description
1 polymer ?
#
loop_
_entity_poly.entity_id
_entity_poly.type
_entity_poly.pdbx_seq_one_letter_code
_entity_poly.pdbx_strand_id
1 'polypeptide(L)'
;MVDANGTVIERLALIGNFLPRQCGLATFTTDVHSALRNRFPEIAVDVYAMDDHPGRYAYPPAVTASIPQHERSAYLDTARRIEASGAQAIWVQHEYGIYGGAAGEHLLALLDRTTLPVIATLHTVLEKPSADERRVMEGLLRRCARIIVMAEKGRDILQRVYGADPRQIAMIPHGVPDRALMSPEALKPRFDWEGRKVVLTFGLLAPNKGIETIIEALPAVAANHPELLYVVLGATHPNLIAHEGEAYRDRLKALADTLGVSDNIAFVDSFVEHEELLDYLQAADIYATPYSNPAQITSGTLSYAVGVGKAVVSTPYVHATEILDDDHGVLVPFGDVGAFAREIDRLLSDQTARNRLSARAYARGRTMIWPRLAEAAIEQFATAITARPRRIGSAPQASIKPLTPDLAAVERMSDSTGMLQHAIYSVPDRRHGYCIDDNARALIFMTQAPDIDPVTRDKWTTIYASFLQYAWNPEERRYRNFMRFDRSWCEEVGSEDSNGRTLWALGVTARDAQQGKHRDWAQMWFDATASLALDLGSLRAQAFAMLGAAAMLEARPGHQLARAILEKLPPLHLALLEEARRPEWQWFEIVLAYDNARVPQALIEAGRALGRQDLIDCGIATLEWIVAKQTSPEGRFRAVGSESFGRPYAEPLQFDQQPLEAQATVEACRSAYLATADARWIAEGERAYGWFLGANDLDLPLATAHDGGCFDGLMPTGLNRNQGAESILALQLANCAIASLCQSASSMAGADRHIA
;
A
#
# COMPACT_ATOMS: atom_id res chain seq x y z
N MET A 1 -27.58 -2.37 8.48
CA MET A 1 -28.60 -2.48 7.41
C MET A 1 -28.23 -3.60 6.44
N VAL A 2 -29.22 -4.27 5.86
CA VAL A 2 -29.05 -5.31 4.84
C VAL A 2 -29.41 -4.68 3.51
N ASP A 3 -28.46 -4.57 2.59
CA ASP A 3 -28.80 -4.31 1.18
C ASP A 3 -29.58 -5.51 0.60
N ALA A 4 -30.07 -5.45 -0.63
CA ALA A 4 -30.78 -6.57 -1.27
C ALA A 4 -30.01 -7.92 -1.25
N ASN A 5 -28.73 -7.94 -0.83
CA ASN A 5 -27.82 -9.08 -0.77
C ASN A 5 -27.34 -9.48 0.64
N GLY A 6 -27.82 -8.90 1.75
CA GLY A 6 -27.48 -9.40 3.09
C GLY A 6 -26.21 -8.85 3.74
N THR A 7 -25.57 -7.80 3.21
CA THR A 7 -24.27 -7.33 3.76
C THR A 7 -24.48 -6.26 4.85
N VAL A 8 -24.09 -6.58 6.10
CA VAL A 8 -24.16 -5.62 7.22
C VAL A 8 -22.81 -4.91 7.38
N ILE A 9 -22.83 -3.58 7.26
CA ILE A 9 -21.69 -2.72 7.59
C ILE A 9 -21.79 -2.36 9.08
N GLU A 10 -20.75 -2.67 9.83
CA GLU A 10 -20.61 -2.45 11.27
C GLU A 10 -19.51 -1.44 11.59
N ARG A 11 -18.42 -1.41 10.81
CA ARG A 11 -17.27 -0.54 11.08
C ARG A 11 -16.58 -0.06 9.82
N LEU A 12 -16.25 1.24 9.78
CA LEU A 12 -15.53 1.92 8.70
C LEU A 12 -14.34 2.71 9.25
N ALA A 13 -13.28 2.85 8.46
CA ALA A 13 -12.17 3.77 8.76
C ALA A 13 -12.23 5.00 7.85
N LEU A 14 -12.28 6.21 8.41
CA LEU A 14 -12.31 7.48 7.69
C LEU A 14 -10.96 8.19 7.83
N ILE A 15 -10.32 8.52 6.71
CA ILE A 15 -9.00 9.15 6.65
C ILE A 15 -9.11 10.51 5.96
N GLY A 16 -8.60 11.57 6.58
CA GLY A 16 -8.62 12.93 6.02
C GLY A 16 -8.15 13.97 7.03
N ASN A 17 -8.28 15.26 6.70
CA ASN A 17 -8.14 16.31 7.72
C ASN A 17 -9.37 16.31 8.65
N PHE A 18 -9.22 16.76 9.89
CA PHE A 18 -10.34 16.85 10.83
C PHE A 18 -10.23 18.10 11.71
N LEU A 19 -11.34 18.62 12.23
CA LEU A 19 -11.30 19.71 13.22
C LEU A 19 -10.49 19.26 14.47
N PRO A 20 -9.67 20.13 15.10
CA PRO A 20 -9.69 21.60 15.03
C PRO A 20 -8.80 22.23 13.94
N ARG A 21 -8.25 21.46 12.99
CA ARG A 21 -7.50 22.04 11.87
C ARG A 21 -8.42 22.95 11.05
N GLN A 22 -8.17 24.26 11.04
CA GLN A 22 -9.01 25.24 10.33
C GLN A 22 -8.73 25.24 8.83
N CYS A 23 -9.39 24.33 8.10
CA CYS A 23 -9.40 24.31 6.64
C CYS A 23 -10.70 23.68 6.11
N GLY A 24 -11.07 23.98 4.86
CA GLY A 24 -12.33 23.49 4.29
C GLY A 24 -12.46 21.97 4.27
N LEU A 25 -11.34 21.24 4.10
CA LEU A 25 -11.35 19.78 4.09
C LEU A 25 -11.57 19.17 5.48
N ALA A 26 -11.06 19.82 6.53
CA ALA A 26 -11.32 19.40 7.91
C ALA A 26 -12.81 19.53 8.24
N THR A 27 -13.41 20.67 7.89
CA THR A 27 -14.86 20.88 8.02
C THR A 27 -15.65 19.83 7.24
N PHE A 28 -15.30 19.59 5.97
CA PHE A 28 -15.94 18.55 5.15
C PHE A 28 -15.90 17.17 5.79
N THR A 29 -14.73 16.74 6.25
CA THR A 29 -14.54 15.39 6.82
C THR A 29 -15.27 15.26 8.15
N THR A 30 -15.30 16.31 8.96
CA THR A 30 -16.09 16.36 10.20
C THR A 30 -17.60 16.32 9.92
N ASP A 31 -18.07 17.00 8.88
CA ASP A 31 -19.47 16.97 8.47
C ASP A 31 -19.86 15.59 7.90
N VAL A 32 -19.00 14.95 7.10
CA VAL A 32 -19.18 13.56 6.64
C VAL A 32 -19.29 12.59 7.81
N HIS A 33 -18.37 12.68 8.78
CA HIS A 33 -18.41 11.86 9.98
C HIS A 33 -19.72 12.06 10.76
N SER A 34 -20.12 13.32 10.97
CA SER A 34 -21.35 13.66 11.69
C SER A 34 -22.60 13.17 10.95
N ALA A 35 -22.63 13.30 9.63
CA ALA A 35 -23.70 12.81 8.78
C ALA A 35 -23.87 11.29 8.88
N LEU A 36 -22.76 10.55 8.79
CA LEU A 36 -22.76 9.10 8.96
C LEU A 36 -23.25 8.70 10.37
N ARG A 37 -22.69 9.31 11.41
CA ARG A 37 -23.05 9.03 12.81
C ARG A 37 -24.53 9.29 13.11
N ASN A 38 -25.09 10.36 12.55
CA ASN A 38 -26.50 10.73 12.75
C ASN A 38 -27.44 9.84 11.92
N ARG A 39 -27.05 9.50 10.69
CA ARG A 39 -27.90 8.72 9.77
C ARG A 39 -27.87 7.22 10.05
N PHE A 40 -26.71 6.71 10.47
CA PHE A 40 -26.41 5.29 10.72
C PHE A 40 -25.67 5.13 12.06
N PRO A 41 -26.36 5.35 13.20
CA PRO A 41 -25.73 5.33 14.52
C PRO A 41 -25.16 3.96 14.92
N GLU A 42 -25.60 2.88 14.26
CA GLU A 42 -25.12 1.52 14.42
C GLU A 42 -23.73 1.27 13.80
N ILE A 43 -23.30 2.11 12.86
CA ILE A 43 -21.99 1.98 12.21
C ILE A 43 -20.94 2.71 13.06
N ALA A 44 -19.93 1.96 13.49
CA ALA A 44 -18.73 2.54 14.08
C ALA A 44 -17.88 3.19 12.98
N VAL A 45 -17.43 4.42 13.21
CA VAL A 45 -16.58 5.15 12.26
C VAL A 45 -15.30 5.55 12.99
N ASP A 46 -14.21 4.86 12.69
CA ASP A 46 -12.88 5.18 13.24
C ASP A 46 -12.26 6.30 12.40
N VAL A 47 -11.91 7.43 13.03
CA VAL A 47 -11.38 8.60 12.32
C VAL A 47 -9.86 8.69 12.50
N TYR A 48 -9.15 8.74 11.38
CA TYR A 48 -7.70 8.91 11.31
C TYR A 48 -7.37 10.28 10.70
N ALA A 49 -7.03 11.24 11.56
CA ALA A 49 -6.84 12.63 11.17
C ALA A 49 -5.40 12.89 10.69
N MET A 50 -5.22 13.50 9.51
CA MET A 50 -3.92 13.92 9.02
C MET A 50 -3.41 15.13 9.83
N ASP A 51 -2.20 14.99 10.39
CA ASP A 51 -1.59 15.97 11.28
C ASP A 51 -0.29 16.51 10.68
N ASP A 52 -0.31 17.77 10.25
CA ASP A 52 0.84 18.45 9.66
C ASP A 52 1.83 18.99 10.71
N HIS A 53 1.42 19.07 11.98
CA HIS A 53 2.23 19.55 13.10
C HIS A 53 1.91 18.75 14.37
N PRO A 54 2.51 17.54 14.53
CA PRO A 54 2.25 16.68 15.68
C PRO A 54 2.36 17.45 17.01
N GLY A 55 1.31 17.37 17.83
CA GLY A 55 1.21 18.04 19.12
C GLY A 55 0.62 19.45 19.10
N ARG A 56 0.35 20.03 17.92
CA ARG A 56 -0.29 21.35 17.79
C ARG A 56 -1.80 21.31 18.02
N TYR A 57 -2.47 20.25 17.56
CA TYR A 57 -3.93 20.15 17.58
C TYR A 57 -4.42 19.30 18.75
N ALA A 58 -5.39 19.83 19.49
CA ALA A 58 -6.15 19.07 20.47
C ALA A 58 -7.35 18.39 19.77
N TYR A 59 -7.12 17.24 19.14
CA TYR A 59 -8.19 16.51 18.45
C TYR A 59 -9.28 16.02 19.42
N PRO A 60 -10.56 16.06 19.02
CA PRO A 60 -11.66 15.61 19.86
C PRO A 60 -11.68 14.07 20.00
N PRO A 61 -12.42 13.51 20.96
CA PRO A 61 -12.54 12.04 21.15
C PRO A 61 -13.09 11.28 19.93
N ALA A 62 -13.70 11.98 18.97
CA ALA A 62 -14.12 11.39 17.70
C ALA A 62 -12.93 10.95 16.82
N VAL A 63 -11.74 11.52 17.02
CA VAL A 63 -10.51 11.14 16.31
C VAL A 63 -9.86 9.96 17.02
N THR A 64 -9.88 8.80 16.38
CA THR A 64 -9.28 7.55 16.88
C THR A 64 -7.75 7.66 16.98
N ALA A 65 -7.12 8.25 15.97
CA ALA A 65 -5.69 8.53 15.98
C ALA A 65 -5.35 9.65 14.97
N SER A 66 -4.24 10.35 15.21
CA SER A 66 -3.64 11.23 14.19
C SER A 66 -2.53 10.52 13.41
N ILE A 67 -2.33 10.92 12.15
CA ILE A 67 -1.27 10.45 11.27
C ILE A 67 -0.31 11.63 11.02
N PRO A 68 0.91 11.61 11.57
CA PRO A 68 1.95 12.58 11.22
C PRO A 68 2.19 12.61 9.71
N GLN A 69 1.84 13.73 9.06
CA GLN A 69 1.77 13.85 7.61
C GLN A 69 3.09 13.46 6.92
N HIS A 70 4.22 13.85 7.50
CA HIS A 70 5.55 13.69 6.90
C HIS A 70 6.26 12.37 7.25
N GLU A 71 5.69 11.52 8.12
CA GLU A 71 6.33 10.29 8.57
C GLU A 71 5.76 9.06 7.85
N ARG A 72 6.47 8.54 6.85
CA ARG A 72 6.01 7.39 6.07
C ARG A 72 5.70 6.15 6.93
N SER A 73 6.45 5.89 7.99
CA SER A 73 6.20 4.78 8.92
C SER A 73 4.82 4.86 9.58
N ALA A 74 4.35 6.06 9.93
CA ALA A 74 3.05 6.27 10.57
C ALA A 74 1.85 5.88 9.68
N TYR A 75 2.00 6.00 8.35
CA TYR A 75 1.00 5.51 7.40
C TYR A 75 0.89 3.98 7.44
N LEU A 76 2.02 3.31 7.61
CA LEU A 76 2.08 1.84 7.67
C LEU A 76 1.50 1.34 8.99
N ASP A 77 1.84 2.00 10.09
CA ASP A 77 1.29 1.69 11.40
C ASP A 77 -0.23 1.93 11.43
N THR A 78 -0.70 2.99 10.78
CA THR A 78 -2.13 3.27 10.63
C THR A 78 -2.83 2.19 9.81
N ALA A 79 -2.25 1.74 8.70
CA ALA A 79 -2.80 0.61 7.93
C ALA A 79 -3.02 -0.62 8.82
N ARG A 80 -2.02 -0.98 9.65
CA ARG A 80 -2.13 -2.11 10.59
C ARG A 80 -3.22 -1.89 11.64
N ARG A 81 -3.33 -0.68 12.18
CA ARG A 81 -4.38 -0.32 13.17
C ARG A 81 -5.78 -0.42 12.56
N ILE A 82 -5.95 0.01 11.32
CA ILE A 82 -7.23 -0.08 10.60
C ILE A 82 -7.63 -1.54 10.39
N GLU A 83 -6.71 -2.38 9.90
CA GLU A 83 -6.97 -3.82 9.73
C GLU A 83 -7.31 -4.49 11.08
N ALA A 84 -6.55 -4.17 12.12
CA ALA A 84 -6.76 -4.73 13.46
C ALA A 84 -8.06 -4.23 14.14
N SER A 85 -8.64 -3.10 13.72
CA SER A 85 -9.88 -2.59 14.31
C SER A 85 -11.12 -3.39 13.88
N GLY A 86 -10.99 -4.25 12.86
CA GLY A 86 -12.11 -4.94 12.24
C GLY A 86 -12.93 -4.06 11.31
N ALA A 87 -12.37 -2.94 10.84
CA ALA A 87 -13.00 -2.12 9.82
C ALA A 87 -13.24 -2.95 8.54
N GLN A 88 -14.38 -2.74 7.89
CA GLN A 88 -14.75 -3.48 6.68
C GLN A 88 -14.39 -2.74 5.39
N ALA A 89 -14.14 -1.43 5.48
CA ALA A 89 -13.72 -0.59 4.36
C ALA A 89 -13.04 0.69 4.85
N ILE A 90 -12.31 1.34 3.94
CA ILE A 90 -11.61 2.61 4.19
C ILE A 90 -12.23 3.70 3.32
N TRP A 91 -12.58 4.83 3.92
CA TRP A 91 -12.98 6.04 3.23
C TRP A 91 -11.87 7.10 3.30
N VAL A 92 -11.30 7.45 2.16
CA VAL A 92 -10.26 8.47 2.04
C VAL A 92 -10.84 9.78 1.52
N GLN A 93 -10.51 10.90 2.19
CA GLN A 93 -10.74 12.26 1.70
C GLN A 93 -9.48 12.76 1.03
N HIS A 94 -9.40 12.66 -0.29
CA HIS A 94 -8.17 12.90 -1.02
C HIS A 94 -8.02 14.37 -1.47
N GLU A 95 -6.92 14.98 -1.04
CA GLU A 95 -6.35 16.21 -1.56
C GLU A 95 -4.81 16.06 -1.58
N TYR A 96 -4.12 16.56 -2.61
CA TYR A 96 -2.68 16.25 -2.76
C TYR A 96 -1.84 16.77 -1.59
N GLY A 97 -2.18 17.96 -1.09
CA GLY A 97 -1.38 18.66 -0.08
C GLY A 97 -1.53 18.17 1.36
N ILE A 98 -2.43 17.22 1.65
CA ILE A 98 -2.68 16.78 3.04
C ILE A 98 -1.92 15.52 3.42
N TYR A 99 -1.33 14.84 2.44
CA TYR A 99 -0.50 13.66 2.62
C TYR A 99 0.97 14.01 2.40
N GLY A 100 1.87 13.21 2.95
CA GLY A 100 3.33 13.40 2.81
C GLY A 100 3.89 12.79 1.53
N GLY A 101 5.14 13.14 1.24
CA GLY A 101 5.85 12.72 0.04
C GLY A 101 5.44 13.51 -1.22
N ALA A 102 6.03 13.17 -2.36
CA ALA A 102 5.74 13.88 -3.60
C ALA A 102 4.27 13.69 -4.01
N ALA A 103 3.53 14.80 -4.10
CA ALA A 103 2.08 14.83 -4.37
C ALA A 103 1.24 13.89 -3.47
N GLY A 104 1.66 13.66 -2.22
CA GLY A 104 0.89 12.83 -1.28
C GLY A 104 1.10 11.32 -1.38
N GLU A 105 2.17 10.87 -2.05
CA GLU A 105 2.45 9.44 -2.29
C GLU A 105 2.50 8.55 -1.04
N HIS A 106 2.72 9.10 0.15
CA HIS A 106 2.70 8.31 1.39
C HIS A 106 1.33 7.64 1.64
N LEU A 107 0.24 8.24 1.14
CA LEU A 107 -1.08 7.61 1.20
C LEU A 107 -1.09 6.24 0.51
N LEU A 108 -0.42 6.10 -0.65
CA LEU A 108 -0.34 4.82 -1.35
C LEU A 108 0.32 3.75 -0.49
N ALA A 109 1.34 4.12 0.30
CA ALA A 109 2.01 3.18 1.21
C ALA A 109 1.09 2.65 2.34
N LEU A 110 0.07 3.42 2.75
CA LEU A 110 -1.00 2.97 3.64
C LEU A 110 -1.94 2.03 2.88
N LEU A 111 -2.45 2.48 1.73
CA LEU A 111 -3.49 1.76 1.01
C LEU A 111 -2.97 0.42 0.47
N ASP A 112 -1.75 0.35 -0.07
CA ASP A 112 -1.13 -0.88 -0.59
C ASP A 112 -0.92 -1.94 0.50
N ARG A 113 -0.97 -1.55 1.78
CA ARG A 113 -0.85 -2.45 2.93
C ARG A 113 -2.18 -2.97 3.48
N THR A 114 -3.28 -2.34 3.12
CA THR A 114 -4.59 -2.80 3.57
C THR A 114 -5.15 -3.80 2.57
N THR A 115 -5.82 -4.84 3.05
CA THR A 115 -6.66 -5.73 2.24
C THR A 115 -8.00 -5.04 1.95
N LEU A 116 -8.46 -4.15 2.84
CA LEU A 116 -9.81 -3.56 2.83
C LEU A 116 -10.17 -2.86 1.50
N PRO A 117 -11.43 -2.92 1.04
CA PRO A 117 -11.89 -2.09 -0.05
C PRO A 117 -11.73 -0.60 0.32
N VAL A 118 -11.14 0.16 -0.59
CA VAL A 118 -10.90 1.59 -0.41
C VAL A 118 -11.88 2.37 -1.29
N ILE A 119 -12.53 3.36 -0.68
CA ILE A 119 -13.38 4.33 -1.34
C ILE A 119 -12.69 5.68 -1.15
N ALA A 120 -12.43 6.43 -2.23
CA ALA A 120 -11.80 7.75 -2.12
C ALA A 120 -12.70 8.85 -2.69
N THR A 121 -12.95 9.90 -1.92
CA THR A 121 -13.55 11.15 -2.40
C THR A 121 -12.45 12.09 -2.85
N LEU A 122 -12.48 12.49 -4.13
CA LEU A 122 -11.48 13.39 -4.70
C LEU A 122 -11.93 14.85 -4.57
N HIS A 123 -11.17 15.64 -3.83
CA HIS A 123 -11.42 17.08 -3.65
C HIS A 123 -10.76 17.95 -4.73
N THR A 124 -9.76 17.40 -5.41
CA THR A 124 -9.10 18.01 -6.57
C THR A 124 -8.91 16.97 -7.68
N VAL A 125 -9.33 17.31 -8.90
CA VAL A 125 -9.13 16.50 -10.11
C VAL A 125 -8.53 17.39 -11.19
N LEU A 126 -7.25 17.17 -11.52
CA LEU A 126 -6.48 18.04 -12.42
C LEU A 126 -6.58 17.56 -13.87
N GLU A 127 -6.88 18.49 -14.78
CA GLU A 127 -6.87 18.24 -16.22
C GLU A 127 -5.44 18.18 -16.79
N LYS A 128 -4.49 18.86 -16.14
CA LYS A 128 -3.07 18.88 -16.50
C LYS A 128 -2.22 18.56 -15.27
N PRO A 129 -2.21 17.30 -14.80
CA PRO A 129 -1.39 16.92 -13.65
C PRO A 129 0.10 16.97 -13.99
N SER A 130 0.92 17.30 -12.99
CA SER A 130 2.35 17.01 -13.00
C SER A 130 2.61 15.49 -13.03
N ALA A 131 3.87 15.08 -13.25
CA ALA A 131 4.24 13.67 -13.26
C ALA A 131 3.94 12.96 -11.92
N ASP A 132 4.19 13.63 -10.80
CA ASP A 132 3.92 13.07 -9.47
C ASP A 132 2.43 12.99 -9.16
N GLU A 133 1.66 14.06 -9.43
CA GLU A 133 0.20 14.04 -9.26
C GLU A 133 -0.44 12.95 -10.11
N ARG A 134 0.03 12.78 -11.35
CA ARG A 134 -0.45 11.71 -12.24
C ARG A 134 -0.17 10.34 -11.66
N ARG A 135 1.05 10.09 -11.20
CA ARG A 135 1.47 8.81 -10.60
C ARG A 135 0.64 8.48 -9.36
N VAL A 136 0.40 9.46 -8.49
CA VAL A 136 -0.42 9.27 -7.28
C VAL A 136 -1.87 8.97 -7.63
N MET A 137 -2.46 9.73 -8.55
CA MET A 137 -3.83 9.49 -9.01
C MET A 137 -3.98 8.11 -9.65
N GLU A 138 -3.07 7.69 -10.53
CA GLU A 138 -3.07 6.34 -11.11
C GLU A 138 -2.93 5.25 -10.05
N GLY A 139 -2.14 5.49 -8.99
CA GLY A 139 -2.06 4.61 -7.83
C GLY A 139 -3.39 4.48 -7.09
N LEU A 140 -4.07 5.60 -6.83
CA LEU A 140 -5.40 5.61 -6.22
C LEU A 140 -6.43 4.88 -7.08
N LEU A 141 -6.44 5.12 -8.39
CA LEU A 141 -7.36 4.46 -9.31
C LEU A 141 -7.15 2.95 -9.34
N ARG A 142 -5.91 2.46 -9.20
CA ARG A 142 -5.63 1.01 -9.08
C ARG A 142 -6.10 0.42 -7.75
N ARG A 143 -6.03 1.20 -6.67
CA ARG A 143 -6.24 0.69 -5.30
C ARG A 143 -7.68 0.85 -4.81
N CYS A 144 -8.39 1.85 -5.29
CA CYS A 144 -9.75 2.15 -4.86
C CYS A 144 -10.77 1.25 -5.56
N ALA A 145 -11.64 0.62 -4.78
CA ALA A 145 -12.81 -0.09 -5.30
C ALA A 145 -13.86 0.88 -5.86
N ARG A 146 -13.96 2.09 -5.28
CA ARG A 146 -14.81 3.18 -5.75
C ARG A 146 -14.12 4.52 -5.61
N ILE A 147 -14.39 5.41 -6.55
CA ILE A 147 -13.96 6.80 -6.54
C ILE A 147 -15.21 7.67 -6.53
N ILE A 148 -15.29 8.60 -5.57
CA ILE A 148 -16.34 9.60 -5.49
C ILE A 148 -15.80 10.92 -6.03
N VAL A 149 -16.51 11.49 -7.00
CA VAL A 149 -16.32 12.87 -7.47
C VAL A 149 -17.56 13.69 -7.16
N MET A 150 -17.40 15.00 -6.99
CA MET A 150 -18.49 15.91 -6.61
C MET A 150 -19.05 16.73 -7.79
N ALA A 151 -18.47 16.53 -8.97
CA ALA A 151 -18.86 17.19 -10.22
C ALA A 151 -18.67 16.20 -11.38
N GLU A 152 -19.57 16.24 -12.37
CA GLU A 152 -19.50 15.37 -13.56
C GLU A 152 -18.25 15.66 -14.40
N LYS A 153 -17.79 16.91 -14.45
CA LYS A 153 -16.50 17.25 -15.06
C LYS A 153 -15.34 16.48 -14.44
N GLY A 154 -15.40 16.15 -13.14
CA GLY A 154 -14.41 15.33 -12.46
C GLY A 154 -14.39 13.90 -13.02
N ARG A 155 -15.58 13.32 -13.25
CA ARG A 155 -15.72 12.00 -13.91
C ARG A 155 -15.13 12.04 -15.32
N ASP A 156 -15.44 13.06 -16.10
CA ASP A 156 -14.93 13.22 -17.46
C ASP A 156 -13.40 13.33 -17.51
N ILE A 157 -12.80 14.10 -16.60
CA ILE A 157 -11.35 14.22 -16.50
C ILE A 157 -10.73 12.87 -16.15
N LEU A 158 -11.27 12.14 -15.16
CA LEU A 158 -10.76 10.82 -14.77
C LEU A 158 -10.76 9.84 -15.95
N GLN A 159 -11.83 9.81 -16.75
CA GLN A 159 -11.91 8.92 -17.91
C GLN A 159 -10.94 9.34 -19.03
N ARG A 160 -10.94 10.63 -19.40
CA ARG A 160 -10.16 11.11 -20.54
C ARG A 160 -8.66 11.20 -20.28
N VAL A 161 -8.27 11.63 -19.08
CA VAL A 161 -6.86 11.88 -18.74
C VAL A 161 -6.19 10.63 -18.18
N TYR A 162 -6.92 9.82 -17.41
CA TYR A 162 -6.35 8.67 -16.68
C TYR A 162 -6.88 7.30 -17.15
N GLY A 163 -7.86 7.26 -18.06
CA GLY A 163 -8.43 6.00 -18.54
C GLY A 163 -9.21 5.23 -17.48
N ALA A 164 -9.75 5.91 -16.47
CA ALA A 164 -10.45 5.28 -15.36
C ALA A 164 -11.73 4.53 -15.81
N ASP A 165 -11.99 3.35 -15.23
CA ASP A 165 -13.22 2.58 -15.50
C ASP A 165 -14.44 3.37 -15.01
N PRO A 166 -15.42 3.69 -15.90
CA PRO A 166 -16.64 4.40 -15.51
C PRO A 166 -17.41 3.73 -14.36
N ARG A 167 -17.35 2.39 -14.24
CA ARG A 167 -18.05 1.62 -13.19
C ARG A 167 -17.45 1.80 -11.81
N GLN A 168 -16.21 2.29 -11.74
CA GLN A 168 -15.53 2.61 -10.49
C GLN A 168 -15.89 4.00 -9.97
N ILE A 169 -16.40 4.90 -10.83
CA ILE A 169 -16.63 6.30 -10.49
C ILE A 169 -18.11 6.52 -10.11
N ALA A 170 -18.35 7.09 -8.93
CA ALA A 170 -19.64 7.57 -8.48
C ALA A 170 -19.61 9.10 -8.40
N MET A 171 -20.65 9.77 -8.91
CA MET A 171 -20.83 11.20 -8.70
C MET A 171 -21.77 11.36 -7.52
N ILE A 172 -21.25 11.90 -6.42
CA ILE A 172 -22.01 12.23 -5.22
C ILE A 172 -21.72 13.69 -4.93
N PRO A 173 -22.73 14.59 -5.02
CA PRO A 173 -22.51 16.01 -4.84
C PRO A 173 -22.01 16.32 -3.43
N HIS A 174 -21.37 17.47 -3.26
CA HIS A 174 -20.97 17.96 -1.95
C HIS A 174 -22.17 18.04 -1.00
N GLY A 175 -22.01 17.58 0.24
CA GLY A 175 -23.06 17.62 1.25
C GLY A 175 -23.40 19.04 1.70
N VAL A 176 -24.67 19.32 1.99
CA VAL A 176 -25.12 20.63 2.49
C VAL A 176 -25.93 20.52 3.78
N PRO A 177 -26.01 21.60 4.58
CA PRO A 177 -26.79 21.63 5.81
C PRO A 177 -28.26 21.36 5.56
N ASP A 178 -28.88 20.62 6.48
CA ASP A 178 -30.34 20.43 6.49
C ASP A 178 -30.99 21.54 7.30
N ARG A 179 -31.29 22.66 6.65
CA ARG A 179 -31.89 23.82 7.31
C ARG A 179 -33.12 24.31 6.55
N ALA A 180 -34.15 24.74 7.28
CA ALA A 180 -35.39 25.22 6.68
C ALA A 180 -35.16 26.50 5.88
N LEU A 181 -35.84 26.63 4.72
CA LEU A 181 -35.85 27.88 3.95
C LEU A 181 -36.51 28.98 4.78
N MET A 182 -35.81 30.10 4.95
CA MET A 182 -36.28 31.25 5.72
C MET A 182 -36.09 32.55 4.93
N SER A 183 -36.95 33.53 5.20
CA SER A 183 -36.78 34.89 4.69
C SER A 183 -35.56 35.54 5.36
N PRO A 184 -34.69 36.24 4.59
CA PRO A 184 -33.56 36.97 5.16
C PRO A 184 -33.95 37.93 6.28
N GLU A 185 -35.09 38.61 6.14
CA GLU A 185 -35.60 39.58 7.13
C GLU A 185 -35.82 38.99 8.53
N ALA A 186 -36.01 37.67 8.64
CA ALA A 186 -36.18 37.02 9.95
C ALA A 186 -34.85 36.91 10.73
N LEU A 187 -33.70 36.95 10.04
CA LEU A 187 -32.37 36.72 10.63
C LEU A 187 -31.52 38.01 10.69
N LYS A 188 -31.82 39.01 9.85
CA LYS A 188 -31.13 40.32 9.84
C LYS A 188 -31.03 41.00 11.22
N PRO A 189 -32.04 40.96 12.11
CA PRO A 189 -31.92 41.55 13.45
C PRO A 189 -30.83 40.99 14.35
N ARG A 190 -30.30 39.80 14.04
CA ARG A 190 -29.20 39.22 14.82
C ARG A 190 -27.84 39.87 14.52
N PHE A 191 -27.76 40.65 13.45
CA PHE A 191 -26.53 41.22 12.93
C PHE A 191 -26.63 42.74 12.70
N ASP A 192 -27.69 43.39 13.19
CA ASP A 192 -27.99 44.81 12.97
C ASP A 192 -28.11 45.17 11.47
N TRP A 193 -28.67 44.26 10.66
CA TRP A 193 -28.82 44.41 9.21
C TRP A 193 -30.25 44.76 8.77
N GLU A 194 -31.14 45.12 9.68
CA GLU A 194 -32.51 45.50 9.35
C GLU A 194 -32.54 46.65 8.33
N GLY A 195 -33.38 46.49 7.31
CA GLY A 195 -33.50 47.46 6.22
C GLY A 195 -32.33 47.46 5.23
N ARG A 196 -31.23 46.74 5.48
CA ARG A 196 -30.12 46.59 4.53
C ARG A 196 -30.43 45.55 3.46
N LYS A 197 -29.84 45.72 2.27
CA LYS A 197 -29.77 44.68 1.23
C LYS A 197 -28.41 44.01 1.31
N VAL A 198 -28.38 42.74 1.69
CA VAL A 198 -27.14 42.04 2.06
C VAL A 198 -26.67 41.13 0.93
N VAL A 199 -25.49 41.43 0.37
CA VAL A 199 -24.75 40.52 -0.51
C VAL A 199 -23.64 39.88 0.34
N LEU A 200 -23.46 38.57 0.27
CA LEU A 200 -22.50 37.87 1.12
C LEU A 200 -21.55 36.98 0.32
N THR A 201 -20.28 37.00 0.71
CA THR A 201 -19.29 35.98 0.37
C THR A 201 -18.68 35.48 1.67
N PHE A 202 -18.42 34.17 1.78
CA PHE A 202 -17.75 33.62 2.94
C PHE A 202 -16.67 32.61 2.60
N GLY A 203 -15.78 32.37 3.57
CA GLY A 203 -14.68 31.42 3.51
C GLY A 203 -13.33 32.08 3.80
N LEU A 204 -12.25 31.28 3.79
CA LEU A 204 -10.90 31.82 4.00
C LEU A 204 -10.54 32.85 2.91
N LEU A 205 -10.12 34.02 3.34
CA LEU A 205 -9.74 35.13 2.48
C LEU A 205 -8.45 34.80 1.71
N ALA A 206 -8.51 34.89 0.39
CA ALA A 206 -7.36 34.69 -0.50
C ALA A 206 -7.59 35.38 -1.86
N PRO A 207 -6.53 35.75 -2.60
CA PRO A 207 -6.64 36.43 -3.90
C PRO A 207 -7.47 35.67 -4.95
N ASN A 208 -7.44 34.33 -4.93
CA ASN A 208 -8.22 33.51 -5.86
C ASN A 208 -9.75 33.59 -5.63
N LYS A 209 -10.19 34.21 -4.53
CA LYS A 209 -11.61 34.45 -4.24
C LYS A 209 -12.18 35.62 -5.04
N GLY A 210 -11.34 36.52 -5.58
CA GLY A 210 -11.72 37.60 -6.49
C GLY A 210 -12.63 38.69 -5.89
N ILE A 211 -12.51 38.92 -4.59
CA ILE A 211 -13.37 39.82 -3.81
C ILE A 211 -13.29 41.26 -4.33
N GLU A 212 -12.13 41.66 -4.85
CA GLU A 212 -11.87 42.92 -5.55
C GLU A 212 -12.94 43.23 -6.59
N THR A 213 -13.32 42.22 -7.38
CA THR A 213 -14.31 42.36 -8.46
C THR A 213 -15.67 42.82 -7.94
N ILE A 214 -16.08 42.35 -6.74
CA ILE A 214 -17.34 42.76 -6.14
C ILE A 214 -17.22 44.15 -5.54
N ILE A 215 -16.08 44.46 -4.90
CA ILE A 215 -15.80 45.81 -4.36
C ILE A 215 -15.84 46.85 -5.48
N GLU A 216 -15.23 46.56 -6.62
CA GLU A 216 -15.25 47.41 -7.82
C GLU A 216 -16.65 47.56 -8.42
N ALA A 217 -17.55 46.60 -8.20
CA ALA A 217 -18.94 46.67 -8.64
C ALA A 217 -19.84 47.49 -7.69
N LEU A 218 -19.45 47.66 -6.42
CA LEU A 218 -20.27 48.33 -5.41
C LEU A 218 -20.70 49.75 -5.79
N PRO A 219 -19.85 50.63 -6.35
CA PRO A 219 -20.27 52.00 -6.68
C PRO A 219 -21.49 52.05 -7.61
N ALA A 220 -21.54 51.14 -8.59
CA ALA A 220 -22.65 51.07 -9.54
C ALA A 220 -23.94 50.55 -8.90
N VAL A 221 -23.85 49.56 -8.01
CA VAL A 221 -25.01 48.99 -7.31
C VAL A 221 -25.52 49.95 -6.23
N ALA A 222 -24.62 50.56 -5.46
CA ALA A 222 -24.96 51.49 -4.38
C ALA A 222 -25.63 52.78 -4.88
N ALA A 223 -25.40 53.17 -6.15
CA ALA A 223 -26.11 54.28 -6.79
C ALA A 223 -27.62 54.07 -6.84
N ASN A 224 -28.09 52.83 -7.00
CA ASN A 224 -29.50 52.46 -6.99
C ASN A 224 -29.98 51.93 -5.63
N HIS A 225 -29.07 51.35 -4.84
CA HIS A 225 -29.33 50.70 -3.56
C HIS A 225 -28.39 51.25 -2.47
N PRO A 226 -28.60 52.49 -1.98
CA PRO A 226 -27.72 53.08 -0.95
C PRO A 226 -27.68 52.28 0.36
N GLU A 227 -28.72 51.47 0.64
CA GLU A 227 -28.80 50.57 1.77
C GLU A 227 -28.02 49.25 1.60
N LEU A 228 -27.34 49.05 0.47
CA LEU A 228 -26.53 47.87 0.18
C LEU A 228 -25.47 47.66 1.28
N LEU A 229 -25.28 46.39 1.66
CA LEU A 229 -24.17 45.93 2.47
C LEU A 229 -23.56 44.67 1.85
N TYR A 230 -22.32 44.76 1.40
CA TYR A 230 -21.53 43.61 1.01
C TYR A 230 -20.75 43.07 2.21
N VAL A 231 -20.98 41.82 2.57
CA VAL A 231 -20.38 41.19 3.74
C VAL A 231 -19.35 40.16 3.29
N VAL A 232 -18.12 40.37 3.71
CA VAL A 232 -16.99 39.45 3.52
C VAL A 232 -16.76 38.74 4.84
N LEU A 233 -17.29 37.51 4.96
CA LEU A 233 -17.24 36.70 6.18
C LEU A 233 -16.11 35.66 6.12
N GLY A 234 -15.08 35.83 6.93
CA GLY A 234 -14.02 34.83 7.08
C GLY A 234 -12.68 35.42 7.45
N ALA A 235 -11.88 34.62 8.15
CA ALA A 235 -10.48 34.91 8.45
C ALA A 235 -9.58 34.82 7.20
N THR A 236 -8.44 35.50 7.22
CA THR A 236 -7.43 35.38 6.17
C THR A 236 -6.80 33.98 6.20
N HIS A 237 -6.51 33.41 5.02
CA HIS A 237 -5.96 32.05 4.94
C HIS A 237 -4.67 31.93 5.80
N PRO A 238 -4.52 30.89 6.65
CA PRO A 238 -3.38 30.77 7.57
C PRO A 238 -2.01 30.84 6.88
N ASN A 239 -1.88 30.22 5.70
CA ASN A 239 -0.65 30.33 4.91
C ASN A 239 -0.37 31.77 4.45
N LEU A 240 -1.39 32.56 4.11
CA LEU A 240 -1.19 33.94 3.68
C LEU A 240 -0.76 34.80 4.87
N ILE A 241 -1.37 34.59 6.04
CA ILE A 241 -0.97 35.24 7.31
C ILE A 241 0.50 34.97 7.62
N ALA A 242 0.96 33.73 7.44
CA ALA A 242 2.35 33.35 7.70
C ALA A 242 3.36 34.03 6.76
N HIS A 243 2.96 34.41 5.54
CA HIS A 243 3.86 34.99 4.53
C HIS A 243 3.78 36.52 4.46
N GLU A 244 2.57 37.10 4.56
CA GLU A 244 2.33 38.54 4.37
C GLU A 244 1.38 39.17 5.40
N GLY A 245 0.98 38.45 6.45
CA GLY A 245 0.03 38.95 7.45
C GLY A 245 -1.35 39.25 6.86
N GLU A 246 -2.01 40.31 7.34
CA GLU A 246 -3.34 40.76 6.89
C GLU A 246 -3.28 41.68 5.64
N ALA A 247 -2.12 41.78 4.98
CA ALA A 247 -1.90 42.73 3.89
C ALA A 247 -2.94 42.62 2.76
N TYR A 248 -3.44 41.41 2.48
CA TYR A 248 -4.50 41.23 1.50
C TYR A 248 -5.83 41.88 1.92
N ARG A 249 -6.29 41.66 3.15
CA ARG A 249 -7.51 42.29 3.67
C ARG A 249 -7.36 43.81 3.70
N ASP A 250 -6.19 44.31 4.09
CA ASP A 250 -5.92 45.75 4.13
C ASP A 250 -5.95 46.38 2.73
N ARG A 251 -5.49 45.66 1.69
CA ARG A 251 -5.67 46.09 0.29
C ARG A 251 -7.14 46.18 -0.12
N LEU A 252 -7.98 45.24 0.32
CA LEU A 252 -9.42 45.26 0.04
C LEU A 252 -10.13 46.43 0.73
N LYS A 253 -9.77 46.73 1.98
CA LYS A 253 -10.28 47.90 2.71
C LYS A 253 -9.89 49.21 2.02
N ALA A 254 -8.60 49.35 1.66
CA ALA A 254 -8.10 50.51 0.95
C ALA A 254 -8.77 50.70 -0.42
N LEU A 255 -9.10 49.60 -1.12
CA LEU A 255 -9.86 49.64 -2.37
C LEU A 255 -11.28 50.19 -2.15
N ALA A 256 -11.98 49.72 -1.11
CA ALA A 256 -13.31 50.23 -0.77
C ALA A 256 -13.28 51.73 -0.41
N ASP A 257 -12.27 52.17 0.35
CA ASP A 257 -12.05 53.58 0.68
C ASP A 257 -11.79 54.44 -0.56
N THR A 258 -10.94 53.95 -1.47
CA THR A 258 -10.59 54.65 -2.72
C THR A 258 -11.81 54.82 -3.63
N LEU A 259 -12.71 53.83 -3.63
CA LEU A 259 -13.94 53.85 -4.42
C LEU A 259 -15.11 54.55 -3.73
N GLY A 260 -14.94 55.01 -2.47
CA GLY A 260 -15.96 55.71 -1.71
C GLY A 260 -17.14 54.84 -1.27
N VAL A 261 -16.93 53.54 -1.07
CA VAL A 261 -17.97 52.54 -0.74
C VAL A 261 -17.75 51.86 0.62
N SER A 262 -16.95 52.46 1.49
CA SER A 262 -16.60 51.89 2.81
C SER A 262 -17.82 51.62 3.69
N ASP A 263 -18.87 52.44 3.59
CA ASP A 263 -20.14 52.26 4.33
C ASP A 263 -21.02 51.13 3.77
N ASN A 264 -20.70 50.66 2.56
CA ASN A 264 -21.41 49.58 1.87
C ASN A 264 -20.70 48.22 1.99
N ILE A 265 -19.63 48.10 2.77
CA ILE A 265 -18.90 46.85 2.97
C ILE A 265 -18.61 46.58 4.45
N ALA A 266 -18.76 45.33 4.88
CA ALA A 266 -18.33 44.87 6.20
C ALA A 266 -17.41 43.65 6.07
N PHE A 267 -16.26 43.74 6.74
CA PHE A 267 -15.33 42.61 6.89
C PHE A 267 -15.55 41.96 8.25
N VAL A 268 -16.11 40.76 8.27
CA VAL A 268 -16.27 39.97 9.49
C VAL A 268 -15.08 39.01 9.56
N ASP A 269 -14.05 39.43 10.28
CA ASP A 269 -12.75 38.74 10.41
C ASP A 269 -12.79 37.65 11.48
N SER A 270 -13.56 36.59 11.22
CA SER A 270 -13.67 35.46 12.14
C SER A 270 -13.85 34.14 11.38
N PHE A 271 -13.34 33.08 11.99
CA PHE A 271 -13.71 31.71 11.64
C PHE A 271 -14.90 31.33 12.53
N VAL A 272 -16.11 31.55 12.03
CA VAL A 272 -17.36 31.35 12.78
C VAL A 272 -17.73 29.87 12.90
N GLU A 273 -18.44 29.54 13.97
CA GLU A 273 -18.98 28.20 14.18
C GLU A 273 -20.10 27.87 13.19
N HIS A 274 -20.38 26.57 13.00
CA HIS A 274 -21.28 26.09 11.96
C HIS A 274 -22.67 26.75 11.99
N GLU A 275 -23.35 26.77 13.14
CA GLU A 275 -24.71 27.35 13.23
C GLU A 275 -24.73 28.86 12.99
N GLU A 276 -23.69 29.56 13.42
CA GLU A 276 -23.55 31.01 13.20
C GLU A 276 -23.30 31.30 11.71
N LEU A 277 -22.47 30.49 11.03
CA LEU A 277 -22.29 30.57 9.57
C LEU A 277 -23.63 30.43 8.83
N LEU A 278 -24.47 29.48 9.25
CA LEU A 278 -25.78 29.29 8.65
C LEU A 278 -26.73 30.45 8.93
N ASP A 279 -26.67 31.05 10.12
CA ASP A 279 -27.41 32.28 10.44
C ASP A 279 -27.00 33.43 9.50
N TYR A 280 -25.69 33.66 9.29
CA TYR A 280 -25.17 34.66 8.36
C TYR A 280 -25.64 34.42 6.93
N LEU A 281 -25.51 33.18 6.45
CA LEU A 281 -25.97 32.80 5.12
C LEU A 281 -27.46 33.05 4.96
N GLN A 282 -28.27 32.72 5.97
CA GLN A 282 -29.71 32.93 5.91
C GLN A 282 -30.11 34.40 5.98
N ALA A 283 -29.33 35.26 6.66
CA ALA A 283 -29.55 36.71 6.71
C ALA A 283 -29.21 37.44 5.38
N ALA A 284 -28.39 36.83 4.52
CA ALA A 284 -28.04 37.39 3.22
C ALA A 284 -29.20 37.32 2.21
N ASP A 285 -29.34 38.35 1.36
CA ASP A 285 -30.28 38.38 0.24
C ASP A 285 -29.71 37.68 -1.00
N ILE A 286 -28.43 37.92 -1.29
CA ILE A 286 -27.70 37.34 -2.44
C ILE A 286 -26.38 36.77 -1.94
N TYR A 287 -25.98 35.63 -2.50
CA TYR A 287 -24.65 35.07 -2.31
C TYR A 287 -23.79 35.27 -3.57
N ALA A 288 -22.56 35.75 -3.42
CA ALA A 288 -21.68 36.05 -4.54
C ALA A 288 -20.36 35.24 -4.48
N THR A 289 -19.96 34.63 -5.60
CA THR A 289 -18.65 33.96 -5.74
C THR A 289 -17.89 34.42 -6.99
N PRO A 290 -17.06 35.49 -6.87
CA PRO A 290 -16.30 36.06 -7.98
C PRO A 290 -14.96 35.35 -8.23
N TYR A 291 -14.94 34.02 -8.10
CA TYR A 291 -13.69 33.25 -8.11
C TYR A 291 -12.96 33.38 -9.45
N SER A 292 -11.64 33.51 -9.41
CA SER A 292 -10.84 33.74 -10.61
C SER A 292 -10.29 32.46 -11.26
N ASN A 293 -10.35 31.32 -10.56
CA ASN A 293 -9.83 30.04 -11.05
C ASN A 293 -10.93 29.19 -11.74
N PRO A 294 -10.89 28.98 -13.07
CA PRO A 294 -11.87 28.17 -13.77
C PRO A 294 -11.85 26.69 -13.37
N ALA A 295 -10.69 26.17 -12.92
CA ALA A 295 -10.47 24.76 -12.65
C ALA A 295 -10.98 24.28 -11.27
N GLN A 296 -11.62 25.16 -10.48
CA GLN A 296 -12.14 24.80 -9.17
C GLN A 296 -13.22 23.70 -9.28
N ILE A 297 -12.87 22.47 -8.93
CA ILE A 297 -13.74 21.29 -9.11
C ILE A 297 -14.91 21.26 -8.12
N THR A 298 -14.70 21.78 -6.90
CA THR A 298 -15.72 21.81 -5.85
C THR A 298 -15.56 23.07 -5.00
N SER A 299 -16.67 23.65 -4.57
CA SER A 299 -16.72 24.81 -3.66
C SER A 299 -17.78 24.58 -2.59
N GLY A 300 -17.36 24.23 -1.37
CA GLY A 300 -18.29 24.02 -0.25
C GLY A 300 -19.07 25.28 0.11
N THR A 301 -18.49 26.47 -0.11
CA THR A 301 -19.17 27.73 0.22
C THR A 301 -20.36 28.00 -0.71
N LEU A 302 -20.19 27.69 -2.00
CA LEU A 302 -21.28 27.71 -2.97
C LEU A 302 -22.33 26.65 -2.66
N SER A 303 -21.92 25.41 -2.32
CA SER A 303 -22.86 24.34 -1.94
C SER A 303 -23.73 24.77 -0.76
N TYR A 304 -23.15 25.38 0.27
CA TYR A 304 -23.90 25.80 1.47
C TYR A 304 -24.91 26.90 1.14
N ALA A 305 -24.52 27.88 0.32
CA ALA A 305 -25.43 28.93 -0.12
C ALA A 305 -26.62 28.37 -0.91
N VAL A 306 -26.39 27.43 -1.83
CA VAL A 306 -27.46 26.71 -2.54
C VAL A 306 -28.31 25.90 -1.55
N GLY A 307 -27.66 25.20 -0.61
CA GLY A 307 -28.30 24.39 0.43
C GLY A 307 -29.32 25.14 1.29
N VAL A 308 -28.99 26.37 1.68
CA VAL A 308 -29.91 27.25 2.44
C VAL A 308 -30.80 28.12 1.54
N GLY A 309 -30.78 27.90 0.22
CA GLY A 309 -31.68 28.52 -0.74
C GLY A 309 -31.36 29.97 -1.08
N LYS A 310 -30.09 30.38 -1.14
CA LYS A 310 -29.73 31.73 -1.56
C LYS A 310 -29.80 31.90 -3.08
N ALA A 311 -30.21 33.08 -3.53
CA ALA A 311 -29.98 33.48 -4.91
C ALA A 311 -28.48 33.73 -5.10
N VAL A 312 -27.87 33.05 -6.07
CA VAL A 312 -26.42 33.08 -6.29
C VAL A 312 -26.05 33.86 -7.55
N VAL A 313 -25.02 34.70 -7.48
CA VAL A 313 -24.31 35.27 -8.63
C VAL A 313 -22.85 34.79 -8.59
N SER A 314 -22.39 34.08 -9.63
CA SER A 314 -21.08 33.44 -9.63
C SER A 314 -20.37 33.55 -10.98
N THR A 315 -19.04 33.52 -10.97
CA THR A 315 -18.26 33.17 -12.17
C THR A 315 -18.44 31.70 -12.58
N PRO A 316 -18.29 31.33 -13.87
CA PRO A 316 -18.52 29.97 -14.38
C PRO A 316 -17.29 29.05 -14.21
N TYR A 317 -16.82 28.87 -12.97
CA TYR A 317 -15.88 27.77 -12.66
C TYR A 317 -16.62 26.43 -12.64
N VAL A 318 -15.91 25.32 -12.81
CA VAL A 318 -16.49 23.98 -13.03
C VAL A 318 -17.67 23.67 -12.10
N HIS A 319 -17.48 23.79 -10.79
CA HIS A 319 -18.55 23.49 -9.84
C HIS A 319 -19.76 24.44 -9.97
N ALA A 320 -19.51 25.74 -10.19
CA ALA A 320 -20.58 26.72 -10.37
C ALA A 320 -21.39 26.46 -11.64
N THR A 321 -20.74 26.06 -12.73
CA THR A 321 -21.44 25.72 -13.97
C THR A 321 -22.39 24.54 -13.81
N GLU A 322 -22.07 23.57 -12.96
CA GLU A 322 -22.91 22.38 -12.76
C GLU A 322 -23.99 22.58 -11.69
N ILE A 323 -23.66 23.23 -10.57
CA ILE A 323 -24.62 23.40 -9.47
C ILE A 323 -25.64 24.50 -9.75
N LEU A 324 -25.30 25.50 -10.57
CA LEU A 324 -26.17 26.60 -10.95
C LEU A 324 -26.83 26.42 -12.33
N ASP A 325 -26.56 25.31 -13.02
CA ASP A 325 -27.21 24.96 -14.30
C ASP A 325 -28.73 24.94 -14.18
N ASP A 326 -29.47 25.02 -15.29
CA ASP A 326 -30.94 25.04 -15.29
C ASP A 326 -31.53 26.11 -14.34
N ASP A 327 -31.10 27.37 -14.45
CA ASP A 327 -31.69 28.51 -13.71
C ASP A 327 -31.70 28.33 -12.17
N HIS A 328 -30.66 27.70 -11.60
CA HIS A 328 -30.47 27.60 -10.14
C HIS A 328 -29.64 28.76 -9.56
N GLY A 329 -29.04 29.57 -10.43
CA GLY A 329 -28.35 30.81 -10.10
C GLY A 329 -27.98 31.59 -11.36
N VAL A 330 -27.17 32.62 -11.20
CA VAL A 330 -26.73 33.48 -12.31
C VAL A 330 -25.23 33.33 -12.50
N LEU A 331 -24.81 33.07 -13.74
CA LEU A 331 -23.40 33.00 -14.12
C LEU A 331 -22.98 34.26 -14.86
N VAL A 332 -21.86 34.87 -14.44
CA VAL A 332 -21.27 36.08 -15.04
C VAL A 332 -19.83 35.82 -15.47
N PRO A 333 -19.31 36.45 -16.54
CA PRO A 333 -17.94 36.22 -16.99
C PRO A 333 -16.88 36.52 -15.92
N PHE A 334 -15.75 35.82 -15.96
CA PHE A 334 -14.63 36.04 -15.04
C PHE A 334 -14.12 37.49 -15.12
N GLY A 335 -13.97 38.15 -13.97
CA GLY A 335 -13.46 39.53 -13.87
C GLY A 335 -14.40 40.61 -14.42
N ASP A 336 -15.63 40.27 -14.83
CA ASP A 336 -16.59 41.25 -15.36
C ASP A 336 -17.33 41.96 -14.22
N VAL A 337 -16.70 43.04 -13.73
CA VAL A 337 -17.26 43.97 -12.73
C VAL A 337 -18.65 44.47 -13.14
N GLY A 338 -18.83 44.81 -14.42
CA GLY A 338 -20.09 45.33 -14.93
C GLY A 338 -21.21 44.28 -14.88
N ALA A 339 -20.91 43.02 -15.19
CA ALA A 339 -21.88 41.93 -15.10
C ALA A 339 -22.30 41.64 -13.66
N PHE A 340 -21.35 41.64 -12.72
CA PHE A 340 -21.67 41.53 -11.30
C PHE A 340 -22.58 42.66 -10.85
N ALA A 341 -22.26 43.91 -11.18
CA ALA A 341 -23.08 45.06 -10.84
C ALA A 341 -24.52 44.92 -11.39
N ARG A 342 -24.66 44.61 -12.68
CA ARG A 342 -25.97 44.45 -13.34
C ARG A 342 -26.83 43.36 -12.72
N GLU A 343 -26.27 42.18 -12.47
CA GLU A 343 -27.05 41.05 -11.98
C GLU A 343 -27.38 41.17 -10.48
N ILE A 344 -26.49 41.76 -9.68
CA ILE A 344 -26.77 42.09 -8.29
C ILE A 344 -27.89 43.14 -8.23
N ASP A 345 -27.77 44.25 -8.96
CA ASP A 345 -28.80 45.31 -9.04
C ASP A 345 -30.16 44.74 -9.47
N ARG A 346 -30.19 43.92 -10.52
CA ARG A 346 -31.42 43.26 -11.00
C ARG A 346 -32.07 42.40 -9.91
N LEU A 347 -31.29 41.58 -9.21
CA LEU A 347 -31.81 40.70 -8.15
C LEU A 347 -32.17 41.46 -6.88
N LEU A 348 -31.56 42.62 -6.62
CA LEU A 348 -31.94 43.50 -5.51
C LEU A 348 -33.25 44.24 -5.80
N SER A 349 -33.45 44.67 -7.04
CA SER A 349 -34.64 45.36 -7.53
C SER A 349 -35.85 44.45 -7.76
N ASP A 350 -35.66 43.19 -8.15
CA ASP A 350 -36.74 42.23 -8.40
C ASP A 350 -36.79 41.11 -7.35
N GLN A 351 -37.58 41.34 -6.29
CA GLN A 351 -37.83 40.37 -5.24
C GLN A 351 -38.49 39.07 -5.76
N THR A 352 -39.30 39.14 -6.82
CA THR A 352 -39.97 37.96 -7.38
C THR A 352 -38.96 37.06 -8.06
N ALA A 353 -38.08 37.63 -8.90
CA ALA A 353 -36.99 36.89 -9.53
C ALA A 353 -36.04 36.30 -8.48
N ARG A 354 -35.69 37.07 -7.44
CA ARG A 354 -34.84 36.59 -6.34
C ARG A 354 -35.48 35.43 -5.58
N ASN A 355 -36.77 35.52 -5.23
CA ASN A 355 -37.50 34.46 -4.55
C ASN A 355 -37.62 33.19 -5.41
N ARG A 356 -37.81 33.36 -6.73
CA ARG A 356 -37.85 32.24 -7.67
C ARG A 356 -36.51 31.48 -7.70
N LEU A 357 -35.39 32.20 -7.83
CA LEU A 357 -34.05 31.59 -7.78
C LEU A 357 -33.79 30.93 -6.42
N SER A 358 -34.15 31.61 -5.32
CA SER A 358 -34.03 31.07 -3.95
C SER A 358 -34.77 29.74 -3.79
N ALA A 359 -36.01 29.64 -4.25
CA ALA A 359 -36.80 28.42 -4.18
C ALA A 359 -36.20 27.28 -5.02
N ARG A 360 -35.68 27.59 -6.23
CA ARG A 360 -35.00 26.60 -7.09
C ARG A 360 -33.70 26.12 -6.44
N ALA A 361 -32.85 27.04 -6.00
CA ALA A 361 -31.60 26.73 -5.30
C ALA A 361 -31.85 25.85 -4.07
N TYR A 362 -32.87 26.18 -3.27
CA TYR A 362 -33.25 25.39 -2.10
C TYR A 362 -33.68 23.96 -2.49
N ALA A 363 -34.54 23.82 -3.51
CA ALA A 363 -34.98 22.52 -4.00
C ALA A 363 -33.80 21.65 -4.48
N ARG A 364 -32.82 22.24 -5.16
CA ARG A 364 -31.56 21.57 -5.53
C ARG A 364 -30.72 21.21 -4.31
N GLY A 365 -30.57 22.13 -3.36
CA GLY A 365 -29.91 21.89 -2.07
C GLY A 365 -30.47 20.67 -1.34
N ARG A 366 -31.79 20.44 -1.42
CA ARG A 366 -32.44 19.29 -0.78
C ARG A 366 -31.98 17.94 -1.29
N THR A 367 -31.50 17.85 -2.52
CA THR A 367 -31.01 16.58 -3.09
C THR A 367 -29.58 16.26 -2.64
N MET A 368 -28.88 17.22 -2.03
CA MET A 368 -27.46 17.10 -1.66
C MET A 368 -27.23 17.33 -0.17
N ILE A 369 -28.25 17.26 0.69
CA ILE A 369 -28.05 17.36 2.13
C ILE A 369 -27.13 16.26 2.67
N TRP A 370 -26.44 16.54 3.77
CA TRP A 370 -25.54 15.59 4.43
C TRP A 370 -26.12 14.17 4.62
N PRO A 371 -27.39 13.98 5.05
CA PRO A 371 -28.01 12.64 5.09
C PRO A 371 -28.05 11.91 3.73
N ARG A 372 -28.28 12.62 2.62
CA ARG A 372 -28.32 12.02 1.27
C ARG A 372 -26.94 11.60 0.80
N LEU A 373 -25.92 12.40 1.11
CA LEU A 373 -24.53 12.03 0.85
C LEU A 373 -24.15 10.76 1.62
N ALA A 374 -24.52 10.68 2.91
CA ALA A 374 -24.25 9.51 3.73
C ALA A 374 -24.93 8.24 3.18
N GLU A 375 -26.21 8.34 2.78
CA GLU A 375 -26.96 7.25 2.13
C GLU A 375 -26.26 6.77 0.85
N ALA A 376 -25.97 7.68 -0.07
CA ALA A 376 -25.33 7.36 -1.35
C ALA A 376 -23.92 6.77 -1.17
N ALA A 377 -23.15 7.26 -0.20
CA ALA A 377 -21.83 6.73 0.10
C ALA A 377 -21.92 5.29 0.64
N ILE A 378 -22.84 5.01 1.57
CA ILE A 378 -23.04 3.66 2.14
C ILE A 378 -23.41 2.63 1.07
N GLU A 379 -24.19 2.99 0.06
CA GLU A 379 -24.47 2.11 -1.08
C GLU A 379 -23.19 1.72 -1.85
N GLN A 380 -22.24 2.67 -2.00
CA GLN A 380 -20.94 2.39 -2.61
C GLN A 380 -20.10 1.45 -1.73
N PHE A 381 -20.12 1.63 -0.40
CA PHE A 381 -19.43 0.74 0.53
C PHE A 381 -20.00 -0.67 0.48
N ALA A 382 -21.33 -0.83 0.55
CA ALA A 382 -21.98 -2.13 0.50
C ALA A 382 -21.57 -2.89 -0.78
N THR A 383 -21.67 -2.21 -1.93
CA THR A 383 -21.28 -2.79 -3.22
C THR A 383 -19.80 -3.21 -3.24
N ALA A 384 -18.90 -2.38 -2.70
CA ALA A 384 -17.47 -2.68 -2.67
C ALA A 384 -17.13 -3.86 -1.74
N ILE A 385 -17.83 -4.00 -0.61
CA ILE A 385 -17.65 -5.10 0.33
C ILE A 385 -18.19 -6.41 -0.26
N THR A 386 -19.39 -6.40 -0.86
CA THR A 386 -20.02 -7.61 -1.43
C THR A 386 -19.30 -8.13 -2.68
N ALA A 387 -18.67 -7.24 -3.46
CA ALA A 387 -17.90 -7.64 -4.65
C ALA A 387 -16.64 -8.46 -4.33
N ARG A 388 -16.25 -8.59 -3.05
CA ARG A 388 -15.20 -9.54 -2.66
C ARG A 388 -15.69 -10.97 -2.89
N PRO A 389 -14.91 -11.85 -3.54
CA PRO A 389 -15.24 -13.26 -3.57
C PRO A 389 -15.34 -13.77 -2.13
N ARG A 390 -16.53 -14.24 -1.73
CA ARG A 390 -16.69 -14.96 -0.46
C ARG A 390 -15.77 -16.18 -0.52
N ARG A 391 -14.85 -16.30 0.44
CA ARG A 391 -14.09 -17.54 0.64
C ARG A 391 -15.09 -18.65 0.97
N ILE A 392 -15.26 -19.57 0.03
CA ILE A 392 -15.92 -20.84 0.32
C ILE A 392 -14.93 -21.61 1.18
N GLY A 393 -15.32 -21.97 2.40
CA GLY A 393 -14.47 -22.75 3.31
C GLY A 393 -13.90 -23.96 2.58
N SER A 394 -12.57 -24.13 2.60
CA SER A 394 -11.90 -25.19 1.87
C SER A 394 -12.31 -26.56 2.42
N ALA A 395 -12.78 -27.43 1.53
CA ALA A 395 -12.90 -28.86 1.76
C ALA A 395 -11.53 -29.46 2.21
N PRO A 396 -11.52 -30.62 2.89
CA PRO A 396 -10.27 -31.27 3.32
C PRO A 396 -9.30 -31.44 2.14
N GLN A 397 -8.05 -31.07 2.42
CA GLN A 397 -6.92 -31.00 1.50
C GLN A 397 -6.73 -32.35 0.80
N ALA A 398 -7.10 -32.42 -0.48
CA ALA A 398 -6.75 -33.56 -1.33
C ALA A 398 -5.21 -33.66 -1.42
N SER A 399 -4.68 -34.87 -1.51
CA SER A 399 -3.23 -35.11 -1.67
C SER A 399 -2.68 -34.26 -2.81
N ILE A 400 -1.73 -33.39 -2.50
CA ILE A 400 -1.09 -32.51 -3.49
C ILE A 400 -0.30 -33.39 -4.46
N LYS A 401 -0.59 -33.28 -5.76
CA LYS A 401 0.26 -33.88 -6.79
C LYS A 401 1.40 -32.90 -7.10
N PRO A 402 2.67 -33.25 -6.81
CA PRO A 402 3.79 -32.38 -7.13
C PRO A 402 3.89 -32.09 -8.63
N LEU A 403 4.27 -30.86 -8.97
CA LEU A 403 4.66 -30.48 -10.31
C LEU A 403 6.00 -31.14 -10.66
N THR A 404 6.12 -31.57 -11.92
CA THR A 404 7.41 -32.03 -12.44
C THR A 404 8.34 -30.82 -12.60
N PRO A 405 9.62 -30.90 -12.20
CA PRO A 405 10.59 -29.85 -12.47
C PRO A 405 10.64 -29.48 -13.97
N ASP A 406 10.63 -28.19 -14.27
CA ASP A 406 10.60 -27.64 -15.62
C ASP A 406 11.71 -26.59 -15.81
N LEU A 407 12.52 -26.78 -16.83
CA LEU A 407 13.67 -25.94 -17.13
C LEU A 407 13.29 -24.66 -17.88
N ALA A 408 12.08 -24.57 -18.47
CA ALA A 408 11.72 -23.49 -19.40
C ALA A 408 11.91 -22.07 -18.82
N ALA A 409 11.44 -21.81 -17.59
CA ALA A 409 11.65 -20.52 -16.93
C ALA A 409 13.12 -20.26 -16.56
N VAL A 410 13.89 -21.31 -16.24
CA VAL A 410 15.32 -21.21 -15.94
C VAL A 410 16.10 -20.83 -17.20
N GLU A 411 15.81 -21.46 -18.35
CA GLU A 411 16.44 -21.10 -19.63
C GLU A 411 16.05 -19.71 -20.07
N ARG A 412 14.78 -19.32 -19.89
CA ARG A 412 14.30 -17.96 -20.19
C ARG A 412 15.07 -16.89 -19.43
N MET A 413 15.45 -17.17 -18.18
CA MET A 413 16.22 -16.27 -17.32
C MET A 413 17.74 -16.43 -17.45
N SER A 414 18.24 -17.31 -18.33
CA SER A 414 19.67 -17.59 -18.45
C SER A 414 20.23 -17.27 -19.84
N ASP A 415 21.49 -16.86 -19.89
CA ASP A 415 22.24 -16.70 -21.13
C ASP A 415 23.65 -17.33 -21.04
N SER A 416 24.52 -17.04 -22.00
CA SER A 416 25.89 -17.59 -22.04
C SER A 416 26.79 -17.15 -20.88
N THR A 417 26.35 -16.19 -20.07
CA THR A 417 27.06 -15.65 -18.91
C THR A 417 26.61 -16.34 -17.63
N GLY A 418 25.30 -16.47 -17.44
CA GLY A 418 24.68 -16.98 -16.21
C GLY A 418 23.18 -16.69 -16.16
N MET A 419 22.57 -16.85 -14.99
CA MET A 419 21.18 -16.52 -14.72
C MET A 419 21.00 -15.06 -14.28
N LEU A 420 20.06 -14.36 -14.90
CA LEU A 420 19.68 -12.97 -14.62
C LEU A 420 18.83 -12.89 -13.35
N GLN A 421 18.97 -11.82 -12.56
CA GLN A 421 18.35 -11.72 -11.23
C GLN A 421 16.83 -11.53 -11.24
N HIS A 422 16.37 -10.55 -12.03
CA HIS A 422 15.00 -10.05 -11.96
C HIS A 422 14.28 -10.12 -13.30
N ALA A 423 12.96 -10.20 -13.26
CA ALA A 423 12.08 -10.09 -14.42
C ALA A 423 10.96 -9.09 -14.13
N ILE A 424 10.48 -8.41 -15.17
CA ILE A 424 9.19 -7.70 -15.14
C ILE A 424 8.16 -8.64 -15.75
N TYR A 425 7.21 -9.09 -14.94
CA TYR A 425 6.44 -10.30 -15.25
C TYR A 425 7.40 -11.47 -15.53
N SER A 426 7.31 -12.10 -16.70
CA SER A 426 8.19 -13.20 -17.12
C SER A 426 9.35 -12.75 -18.03
N VAL A 427 9.51 -11.45 -18.29
CA VAL A 427 10.55 -10.92 -19.20
C VAL A 427 11.79 -10.53 -18.40
N PRO A 428 12.98 -11.11 -18.67
CA PRO A 428 14.20 -10.78 -17.93
C PRO A 428 14.55 -9.29 -17.97
N ASP A 429 14.81 -8.69 -16.81
CA ASP A 429 15.16 -7.28 -16.65
C ASP A 429 16.68 -7.07 -16.64
N ARG A 430 17.20 -6.74 -17.82
CA ARG A 430 18.64 -6.55 -18.07
C ARG A 430 19.25 -5.35 -17.33
N ARG A 431 18.46 -4.53 -16.62
CA ARG A 431 19.02 -3.40 -15.84
C ARG A 431 19.79 -3.85 -14.59
N HIS A 432 19.50 -5.04 -14.08
CA HIS A 432 20.09 -5.54 -12.83
C HIS A 432 21.24 -6.53 -13.05
N GLY A 433 21.26 -7.26 -14.18
CA GLY A 433 22.32 -8.21 -14.50
C GLY A 433 22.18 -9.54 -13.74
N TYR A 434 23.29 -10.04 -13.18
CA TYR A 434 23.45 -11.38 -12.61
C TYR A 434 23.93 -11.29 -11.15
N CYS A 435 23.64 -12.30 -10.34
CA CYS A 435 24.23 -12.44 -9.01
C CYS A 435 24.74 -13.87 -8.78
N ILE A 436 25.71 -14.04 -7.88
CA ILE A 436 26.23 -15.37 -7.55
C ILE A 436 25.20 -16.19 -6.77
N ASP A 437 24.32 -15.54 -5.99
CA ASP A 437 23.24 -16.18 -5.24
C ASP A 437 22.31 -17.03 -6.13
N ASP A 438 21.90 -16.48 -7.28
CA ASP A 438 21.02 -17.15 -8.24
C ASP A 438 21.78 -18.21 -9.05
N ASN A 439 23.01 -17.91 -9.48
CA ASN A 439 23.82 -18.86 -10.24
C ASN A 439 24.24 -20.08 -9.39
N ALA A 440 24.47 -19.89 -8.09
CA ALA A 440 24.75 -20.98 -7.15
C ALA A 440 23.53 -21.90 -6.98
N ARG A 441 22.33 -21.33 -6.83
CA ARG A 441 21.07 -22.11 -6.78
C ARG A 441 20.77 -22.81 -8.10
N ALA A 442 21.01 -22.16 -9.23
CA ALA A 442 20.83 -22.75 -10.55
C ALA A 442 21.80 -23.94 -10.77
N LEU A 443 23.03 -23.82 -10.29
CA LEU A 443 23.99 -24.93 -10.29
C LEU A 443 23.49 -26.12 -9.45
N ILE A 444 23.00 -25.87 -8.24
CA ILE A 444 22.38 -26.91 -7.40
C ILE A 444 21.18 -27.56 -8.11
N PHE A 445 20.34 -26.77 -8.76
CA PHE A 445 19.20 -27.30 -9.50
C PHE A 445 19.67 -28.22 -10.64
N MET A 446 20.74 -27.87 -11.37
CA MET A 446 21.26 -28.71 -12.45
C MET A 446 21.81 -30.06 -11.98
N THR A 447 22.16 -30.21 -10.70
CA THR A 447 22.62 -31.50 -10.16
C THR A 447 21.46 -32.34 -9.61
N GLN A 448 20.37 -31.72 -9.17
CA GLN A 448 19.24 -32.41 -8.52
C GLN A 448 18.06 -32.70 -9.46
N ALA A 449 17.86 -31.89 -10.49
CA ALA A 449 16.70 -32.01 -11.37
C ALA A 449 16.68 -33.39 -12.07
N PRO A 450 15.59 -34.17 -11.98
CA PRO A 450 15.42 -35.37 -12.78
C PRO A 450 15.19 -34.99 -14.25
N ASP A 451 15.41 -35.93 -15.16
CA ASP A 451 14.94 -35.88 -16.56
C ASP A 451 15.43 -34.71 -17.46
N ILE A 452 16.41 -33.89 -17.04
CA ILE A 452 17.13 -33.00 -17.97
C ILE A 452 18.08 -33.83 -18.83
N ASP A 453 18.01 -33.64 -20.16
CA ASP A 453 18.89 -34.32 -21.09
C ASP A 453 20.38 -34.03 -20.79
N PRO A 454 21.29 -35.02 -20.97
CA PRO A 454 22.68 -34.87 -20.55
C PRO A 454 23.44 -33.71 -21.21
N VAL A 455 23.07 -33.32 -22.44
CA VAL A 455 23.75 -32.26 -23.19
C VAL A 455 23.34 -30.90 -22.65
N THR A 456 22.05 -30.68 -22.43
CA THR A 456 21.51 -29.46 -21.83
C THR A 456 21.98 -29.30 -20.39
N ARG A 457 21.98 -30.40 -19.61
CA ARG A 457 22.53 -30.39 -18.25
C ARG A 457 24.00 -29.97 -18.24
N ASP A 458 24.82 -30.59 -19.10
CA ASP A 458 26.25 -30.24 -19.22
C ASP A 458 26.47 -28.77 -19.54
N LYS A 459 25.72 -28.25 -20.52
CA LYS A 459 25.77 -26.86 -20.96
C LYS A 459 25.49 -25.92 -19.79
N TRP A 460 24.36 -26.09 -19.11
CA TRP A 460 23.94 -25.17 -18.05
C TRP A 460 24.78 -25.33 -16.78
N THR A 461 25.14 -26.57 -16.38
CA THR A 461 26.10 -26.80 -15.28
C THR A 461 27.42 -26.07 -15.56
N THR A 462 27.94 -26.15 -16.80
CA THR A 462 29.18 -25.47 -17.18
C THR A 462 29.05 -23.95 -17.12
N ILE A 463 27.94 -23.37 -17.58
CA ILE A 463 27.70 -21.92 -17.55
C ILE A 463 27.68 -21.40 -16.11
N TYR A 464 26.86 -22.02 -15.24
CA TYR A 464 26.75 -21.58 -13.84
C TYR A 464 28.06 -21.80 -13.06
N ALA A 465 28.74 -22.93 -13.30
CA ALA A 465 30.06 -23.20 -12.73
C ALA A 465 31.09 -22.14 -13.17
N SER A 466 31.09 -21.77 -14.46
CA SER A 466 31.98 -20.74 -14.99
C SER A 466 31.71 -19.37 -14.36
N PHE A 467 30.45 -19.02 -14.08
CA PHE A 467 30.10 -17.78 -13.39
C PHE A 467 30.67 -17.75 -11.96
N LEU A 468 30.44 -18.81 -11.18
CA LEU A 468 30.96 -18.96 -9.81
C LEU A 468 32.49 -18.87 -9.79
N GLN A 469 33.17 -19.57 -10.71
CA GLN A 469 34.62 -19.51 -10.84
C GLN A 469 35.13 -18.09 -11.14
N TYR A 470 34.45 -17.36 -12.04
CA TYR A 470 34.86 -16.00 -12.39
C TYR A 470 34.61 -14.98 -11.27
N ALA A 471 33.65 -15.27 -10.39
CA ALA A 471 33.30 -14.41 -9.26
C ALA A 471 34.35 -14.41 -8.15
N TRP A 472 35.22 -15.41 -8.08
CA TRP A 472 36.26 -15.48 -7.04
C TRP A 472 37.24 -14.31 -7.11
N ASN A 473 37.37 -13.58 -6.01
CA ASN A 473 38.39 -12.57 -5.80
C ASN A 473 39.53 -13.16 -4.95
N PRO A 474 40.68 -13.49 -5.53
CA PRO A 474 41.79 -14.07 -4.78
C PRO A 474 42.46 -13.09 -3.82
N GLU A 475 42.42 -11.78 -4.09
CA GLU A 475 43.04 -10.76 -3.24
C GLU A 475 42.25 -10.61 -1.93
N GLU A 476 40.93 -10.53 -2.03
CA GLU A 476 40.02 -10.40 -0.88
C GLU A 476 39.67 -11.75 -0.24
N ARG A 477 40.01 -12.87 -0.90
CA ARG A 477 39.58 -14.24 -0.53
C ARG A 477 38.06 -14.32 -0.31
N ARG A 478 37.31 -13.71 -1.22
CA ARG A 478 35.84 -13.64 -1.22
C ARG A 478 35.31 -13.72 -2.64
N TYR A 479 34.08 -14.21 -2.79
CA TYR A 479 33.35 -14.10 -4.04
C TYR A 479 32.69 -12.73 -4.17
N ARG A 480 32.70 -12.17 -5.38
CA ARG A 480 31.86 -11.03 -5.78
C ARG A 480 30.42 -11.53 -5.97
N ASN A 481 29.40 -10.75 -5.61
CA ASN A 481 28.01 -11.16 -5.81
C ASN A 481 27.46 -10.61 -7.12
N PHE A 482 27.41 -9.28 -7.27
CA PHE A 482 26.68 -8.63 -8.35
C PHE A 482 27.53 -8.34 -9.59
N MET A 483 27.03 -8.75 -10.76
CA MET A 483 27.57 -8.42 -12.07
C MET A 483 26.52 -7.70 -12.92
N ARG A 484 26.89 -6.57 -13.52
CA ARG A 484 26.03 -5.82 -14.45
C ARG A 484 25.82 -6.60 -15.75
N PHE A 485 24.81 -6.23 -16.53
CA PHE A 485 24.55 -6.84 -17.83
C PHE A 485 25.68 -6.63 -18.85
N ASP A 486 26.50 -5.57 -18.70
CA ASP A 486 27.72 -5.34 -19.49
C ASP A 486 28.92 -6.21 -19.05
N ARG A 487 28.69 -7.12 -18.07
CA ARG A 487 29.67 -8.05 -17.50
C ARG A 487 30.75 -7.42 -16.63
N SER A 488 30.57 -6.16 -16.22
CA SER A 488 31.40 -5.56 -15.19
C SER A 488 30.91 -5.97 -13.78
N TRP A 489 31.86 -6.23 -12.88
CA TRP A 489 31.55 -6.46 -11.46
C TRP A 489 31.12 -5.17 -10.79
N CYS A 490 30.11 -5.25 -9.91
CA CYS A 490 29.66 -4.10 -9.12
C CYS A 490 30.49 -3.87 -7.86
N GLU A 491 31.21 -4.88 -7.40
CA GLU A 491 31.89 -4.91 -6.11
C GLU A 491 33.08 -5.89 -6.12
N GLU A 492 34.00 -5.71 -5.19
CA GLU A 492 35.16 -6.60 -5.00
C GLU A 492 34.88 -7.73 -3.99
N VAL A 493 33.90 -7.54 -3.11
CA VAL A 493 33.50 -8.47 -2.05
C VAL A 493 31.97 -8.52 -2.02
N GLY A 494 31.39 -9.68 -2.30
CA GLY A 494 29.96 -9.92 -2.18
C GLY A 494 29.52 -10.17 -0.73
N SER A 495 28.20 -10.30 -0.53
CA SER A 495 27.63 -10.58 0.78
C SER A 495 28.13 -11.91 1.36
N GLU A 496 28.15 -12.03 2.69
CA GLU A 496 28.51 -13.29 3.34
C GLU A 496 27.59 -14.44 2.91
N ASP A 497 26.29 -14.17 2.78
CA ASP A 497 25.30 -15.14 2.32
C ASP A 497 25.64 -15.68 0.92
N SER A 498 26.05 -14.80 0.00
CA SER A 498 26.45 -15.20 -1.36
C SER A 498 27.68 -16.09 -1.38
N ASN A 499 28.63 -15.85 -0.47
CA ASN A 499 29.79 -16.70 -0.26
C ASN A 499 29.37 -18.07 0.33
N GLY A 500 28.51 -18.07 1.34
CA GLY A 500 27.97 -19.29 1.96
C GLY A 500 27.21 -20.16 0.95
N ARG A 501 26.34 -19.58 0.12
CA ARG A 501 25.61 -20.29 -0.95
C ARG A 501 26.53 -20.85 -2.01
N THR A 502 27.62 -20.16 -2.32
CA THR A 502 28.62 -20.66 -3.27
C THR A 502 29.30 -21.92 -2.73
N LEU A 503 29.70 -21.93 -1.46
CA LEU A 503 30.25 -23.13 -0.81
C LEU A 503 29.22 -24.27 -0.75
N TRP A 504 27.94 -23.93 -0.53
CA TRP A 504 26.86 -24.89 -0.59
C TRP A 504 26.75 -25.55 -1.97
N ALA A 505 26.72 -24.74 -3.03
CA ALA A 505 26.65 -25.21 -4.40
C ALA A 505 27.85 -26.07 -4.80
N LEU A 506 29.07 -25.69 -4.39
CA LEU A 506 30.28 -26.48 -4.62
C LEU A 506 30.21 -27.85 -3.92
N GLY A 507 29.82 -27.89 -2.64
CA GLY A 507 29.67 -29.13 -1.89
C GLY A 507 28.66 -30.09 -2.51
N VAL A 508 27.47 -29.57 -2.86
CA VAL A 508 26.42 -30.35 -3.54
C VAL A 508 26.86 -30.81 -4.92
N THR A 509 27.56 -29.97 -5.68
CA THR A 509 28.05 -30.34 -7.02
C THR A 509 29.10 -31.44 -6.95
N ALA A 510 29.99 -31.40 -5.97
CA ALA A 510 30.98 -32.46 -5.75
C ALA A 510 30.32 -33.82 -5.44
N ARG A 511 29.18 -33.81 -4.73
CA ARG A 511 28.41 -35.02 -4.41
C ARG A 511 27.56 -35.52 -5.58
N ASP A 512 26.78 -34.63 -6.20
CA ASP A 512 25.62 -35.01 -7.01
C ASP A 512 25.82 -34.82 -8.53
N ALA A 513 26.84 -34.09 -8.98
CA ALA A 513 27.00 -33.84 -10.42
C ALA A 513 27.20 -35.15 -11.18
N GLN A 514 26.47 -35.34 -12.29
CA GLN A 514 26.51 -36.59 -13.06
C GLN A 514 27.87 -36.83 -13.73
N GLN A 515 28.50 -35.78 -14.24
CA GLN A 515 29.80 -35.87 -14.92
C GLN A 515 30.97 -35.69 -13.93
N GLY A 516 31.98 -36.56 -14.07
CA GLY A 516 33.19 -36.50 -13.24
C GLY A 516 33.91 -35.14 -13.29
N LYS A 517 33.99 -34.52 -14.48
CA LYS A 517 34.63 -33.21 -14.66
C LYS A 517 34.04 -32.11 -13.77
N HIS A 518 32.73 -32.14 -13.51
CA HIS A 518 32.06 -31.17 -12.66
C HIS A 518 32.27 -31.46 -11.18
N ARG A 519 32.32 -32.74 -10.78
CA ARG A 519 32.66 -33.13 -9.42
C ARG A 519 34.10 -32.74 -9.07
N ASP A 520 35.04 -33.01 -9.97
CA ASP A 520 36.45 -32.67 -9.80
C ASP A 520 36.65 -31.13 -9.75
N TRP A 521 35.96 -30.39 -10.63
CA TRP A 521 35.94 -28.92 -10.61
C TRP A 521 35.42 -28.36 -9.28
N ALA A 522 34.28 -28.89 -8.81
CA ALA A 522 33.64 -28.42 -7.59
C ALA A 522 34.51 -28.69 -6.36
N GLN A 523 35.15 -29.86 -6.31
CA GLN A 523 36.08 -30.19 -5.24
C GLN A 523 37.29 -29.27 -5.24
N MET A 524 37.93 -29.04 -6.38
CA MET A 524 39.08 -28.15 -6.49
C MET A 524 38.76 -26.75 -5.97
N TRP A 525 37.59 -26.20 -6.34
CA TRP A 525 37.15 -24.88 -5.89
C TRP A 525 36.72 -24.85 -4.42
N PHE A 526 36.11 -25.93 -3.92
CA PHE A 526 35.80 -26.05 -2.49
C PHE A 526 37.09 -26.06 -1.67
N ASP A 527 38.08 -26.87 -2.05
CA ASP A 527 39.41 -26.92 -1.40
C ASP A 527 40.10 -25.55 -1.40
N ALA A 528 40.02 -24.82 -2.51
CA ALA A 528 40.64 -23.51 -2.65
C ALA A 528 39.96 -22.41 -1.81
N THR A 529 38.65 -22.49 -1.60
CA THR A 529 37.86 -21.34 -1.09
C THR A 529 37.14 -21.57 0.22
N ALA A 530 36.83 -22.81 0.61
CA ALA A 530 35.97 -23.11 1.77
C ALA A 530 36.56 -22.67 3.12
N SER A 531 37.86 -22.35 3.19
CA SER A 531 38.45 -21.75 4.41
C SER A 531 37.78 -20.43 4.80
N LEU A 532 37.20 -19.69 3.84
CA LEU A 532 36.44 -18.47 4.10
C LEU A 532 35.22 -18.70 5.02
N ALA A 533 34.68 -19.93 5.07
CA ALA A 533 33.52 -20.26 5.90
C ALA A 533 33.77 -19.98 7.39
N LEU A 534 35.04 -20.10 7.82
CA LEU A 534 35.44 -19.89 9.20
C LEU A 534 35.52 -18.40 9.59
N ASP A 535 35.42 -17.51 8.61
CA ASP A 535 35.46 -16.05 8.80
C ASP A 535 34.07 -15.41 8.69
N LEU A 536 33.01 -16.17 8.39
CA LEU A 536 31.65 -15.65 8.21
C LEU A 536 31.03 -15.33 9.58
N GLY A 537 30.31 -14.20 9.69
CA GLY A 537 29.58 -13.82 10.90
C GLY A 537 28.06 -14.05 10.83
N SER A 538 27.48 -14.03 9.64
CA SER A 538 26.05 -14.23 9.37
C SER A 538 25.63 -15.67 9.65
N LEU A 539 24.56 -15.82 10.45
CA LEU A 539 23.99 -17.12 10.79
C LEU A 539 23.54 -17.90 9.55
N ARG A 540 22.93 -17.24 8.55
CA ARG A 540 22.51 -17.90 7.30
C ARG A 540 23.72 -18.26 6.44
N ALA A 541 24.69 -17.36 6.31
CA ALA A 541 25.93 -17.64 5.57
C ALA A 541 26.67 -18.88 6.11
N GLN A 542 26.79 -18.97 7.44
CA GLN A 542 27.34 -20.13 8.14
C GLN A 542 26.50 -21.40 7.88
N ALA A 543 25.17 -21.30 7.97
CA ALA A 543 24.26 -22.43 7.67
C ALA A 543 24.45 -22.96 6.23
N PHE A 544 24.55 -22.08 5.23
CA PHE A 544 24.81 -22.49 3.85
C PHE A 544 26.17 -23.18 3.71
N ALA A 545 27.22 -22.63 4.32
CA ALA A 545 28.55 -23.24 4.30
C ALA A 545 28.55 -24.63 4.98
N MET A 546 27.80 -24.79 6.07
CA MET A 546 27.61 -26.09 6.74
C MET A 546 26.91 -27.10 5.83
N LEU A 547 25.85 -26.70 5.11
CA LEU A 547 25.18 -27.58 4.15
C LEU A 547 26.13 -28.04 3.03
N GLY A 548 26.96 -27.14 2.52
CA GLY A 548 28.02 -27.47 1.56
C GLY A 548 29.07 -28.43 2.12
N ALA A 549 29.54 -28.17 3.34
CA ALA A 549 30.51 -29.01 4.02
C ALA A 549 29.97 -30.42 4.31
N ALA A 550 28.69 -30.54 4.70
CA ALA A 550 28.05 -31.85 4.89
C ALA A 550 27.99 -32.65 3.57
N ALA A 551 27.57 -32.01 2.47
CA ALA A 551 27.55 -32.65 1.16
C ALA A 551 28.96 -33.05 0.68
N MET A 552 29.96 -32.20 0.92
CA MET A 552 31.36 -32.50 0.60
C MET A 552 31.91 -33.68 1.42
N LEU A 553 31.58 -33.75 2.71
CA LEU A 553 32.02 -34.84 3.57
C LEU A 553 31.35 -36.17 3.17
N GLU A 554 30.11 -36.13 2.70
CA GLU A 554 29.43 -37.30 2.13
C GLU A 554 30.12 -37.77 0.83
N ALA A 555 30.49 -36.85 -0.06
CA ALA A 555 31.24 -37.15 -1.27
C ALA A 555 32.67 -37.66 -0.98
N ARG A 556 33.31 -37.13 0.06
CA ARG A 556 34.69 -37.38 0.47
C ARG A 556 34.78 -37.50 2.01
N PRO A 557 34.54 -38.69 2.60
CA PRO A 557 34.52 -38.87 4.07
C PRO A 557 35.77 -38.42 4.83
N GLY A 558 36.94 -38.36 4.16
CA GLY A 558 38.20 -37.91 4.73
C GLY A 558 38.50 -36.41 4.55
N HIS A 559 37.56 -35.60 4.06
CA HIS A 559 37.81 -34.20 3.73
C HIS A 559 37.98 -33.33 4.99
N GLN A 560 39.22 -32.96 5.28
CA GLN A 560 39.59 -32.29 6.55
C GLN A 560 38.92 -30.93 6.72
N LEU A 561 38.92 -30.09 5.67
CA LEU A 561 38.35 -28.73 5.77
C LEU A 561 36.83 -28.74 5.96
N ALA A 562 36.10 -29.56 5.21
CA ALA A 562 34.66 -29.75 5.40
C ALA A 562 34.34 -30.20 6.84
N ARG A 563 35.08 -31.19 7.36
CA ARG A 563 34.95 -31.63 8.76
C ARG A 563 35.21 -30.49 9.74
N ALA A 564 36.26 -29.69 9.53
CA ALA A 564 36.58 -28.55 10.39
C ALA A 564 35.47 -27.48 10.42
N ILE A 565 34.81 -27.21 9.28
CA ILE A 565 33.66 -26.31 9.21
C ILE A 565 32.51 -26.85 10.07
N LEU A 566 32.17 -28.13 9.92
CA LEU A 566 31.11 -28.77 10.69
C LEU A 566 31.43 -28.94 12.18
N GLU A 567 32.70 -28.98 12.57
CA GLU A 567 33.09 -29.04 13.98
C GLU A 567 33.10 -27.65 14.65
N LYS A 568 33.37 -26.58 13.89
CA LYS A 568 33.53 -25.21 14.43
C LYS A 568 32.27 -24.35 14.43
N LEU A 569 31.42 -24.45 13.41
CA LEU A 569 30.26 -23.56 13.25
C LEU A 569 29.06 -23.93 14.15
N PRO A 570 28.66 -25.21 14.32
CA PRO A 570 27.51 -25.54 15.16
C PRO A 570 27.60 -25.03 16.61
N PRO A 571 28.76 -25.08 17.31
CA PRO A 571 28.90 -24.47 18.63
C PRO A 571 28.52 -22.97 18.67
N LEU A 572 28.77 -22.22 17.60
CA LEU A 572 28.39 -20.80 17.51
C LEU A 572 26.86 -20.65 17.41
N HIS A 573 26.22 -21.47 16.59
CA HIS A 573 24.76 -21.49 16.46
C HIS A 573 24.08 -21.87 17.78
N LEU A 574 24.61 -22.89 18.48
CA LEU A 574 24.08 -23.30 19.78
C LEU A 574 24.21 -22.18 20.83
N ALA A 575 25.33 -21.44 20.83
CA ALA A 575 25.51 -20.31 21.73
C ALA A 575 24.50 -19.18 21.45
N LEU A 576 24.25 -18.85 20.17
CA LEU A 576 23.25 -17.86 19.77
C LEU A 576 21.83 -18.26 20.20
N LEU A 577 21.48 -19.54 20.07
CA LEU A 577 20.21 -20.07 20.55
C LEU A 577 20.07 -19.92 22.06
N GLU A 578 21.08 -20.28 22.85
CA GLU A 578 21.03 -20.15 24.31
C GLU A 578 20.92 -18.67 24.75
N GLU A 579 21.58 -17.75 24.04
CA GLU A 579 21.52 -16.32 24.36
C GLU A 579 20.12 -15.72 24.10
N ALA A 580 19.54 -16.04 22.93
CA ALA A 580 18.28 -15.49 22.47
C ALA A 580 17.04 -16.18 23.07
N ARG A 581 17.16 -17.43 23.54
CA ARG A 581 16.02 -18.23 24.01
C ARG A 581 15.29 -17.58 25.20
N ARG A 582 13.96 -17.57 25.12
CA ARG A 582 12.99 -17.17 26.15
C ARG A 582 11.80 -18.16 26.15
N PRO A 583 10.92 -18.22 27.16
CA PRO A 583 9.84 -19.22 27.22
C PRO A 583 9.00 -19.31 25.94
N GLU A 584 8.64 -18.16 25.37
CA GLU A 584 7.85 -18.01 24.14
C GLU A 584 8.68 -17.95 22.84
N TRP A 585 10.01 -17.95 22.95
CA TRP A 585 10.93 -17.72 21.83
C TRP A 585 12.10 -18.72 21.83
N GLN A 586 11.98 -19.78 21.03
CA GLN A 586 12.98 -20.86 20.95
C GLN A 586 13.79 -20.75 19.64
N TRP A 587 14.38 -19.58 19.41
CA TRP A 587 15.05 -19.24 18.14
C TRP A 587 16.45 -18.69 18.34
N PHE A 588 17.29 -18.83 17.31
CA PHE A 588 18.72 -18.47 17.29
C PHE A 588 18.99 -16.97 17.39
N GLU A 589 18.00 -16.14 17.06
CA GLU A 589 18.12 -14.69 17.05
C GLU A 589 16.89 -14.08 17.70
N ILE A 590 17.00 -12.82 18.10
CA ILE A 590 15.86 -12.08 18.63
C ILE A 590 14.83 -11.72 17.55
N VAL A 591 15.11 -11.97 16.27
CA VAL A 591 14.23 -11.67 15.13
C VAL A 591 14.00 -12.92 14.27
N LEU A 592 12.94 -12.90 13.46
CA LEU A 592 12.82 -13.78 12.30
C LEU A 592 13.32 -13.05 11.05
N ALA A 593 13.98 -13.77 10.16
CA ALA A 593 14.52 -13.21 8.90
C ALA A 593 14.07 -14.07 7.71
N TYR A 594 14.92 -14.23 6.70
CA TYR A 594 14.70 -15.10 5.54
C TYR A 594 15.41 -16.44 5.72
N ASP A 595 15.01 -17.41 4.90
CA ASP A 595 15.58 -18.76 4.84
C ASP A 595 15.66 -19.40 6.23
N ASN A 596 14.67 -19.14 7.09
CA ASN A 596 14.78 -19.47 8.52
C ASN A 596 14.98 -20.98 8.71
N ALA A 597 14.30 -21.80 7.91
CA ALA A 597 14.41 -23.25 7.97
C ALA A 597 15.80 -23.80 7.56
N ARG A 598 16.68 -22.99 6.97
CA ARG A 598 18.05 -23.39 6.62
C ARG A 598 18.95 -23.56 7.83
N VAL A 599 18.71 -22.78 8.89
CA VAL A 599 19.48 -22.87 10.14
C VAL A 599 19.28 -24.24 10.82
N PRO A 600 18.05 -24.70 11.12
CA PRO A 600 17.84 -26.04 11.66
C PRO A 600 18.26 -27.14 10.68
N GLN A 601 18.02 -26.97 9.37
CA GLN A 601 18.46 -27.93 8.36
C GLN A 601 19.98 -28.16 8.43
N ALA A 602 20.77 -27.10 8.52
CA ALA A 602 22.23 -27.18 8.60
C ALA A 602 22.70 -27.93 9.85
N LEU A 603 22.03 -27.75 11.00
CA LEU A 603 22.32 -28.50 12.23
C LEU A 603 22.00 -29.99 12.08
N ILE A 604 20.86 -30.33 11.46
CA ILE A 604 20.48 -31.73 11.20
C ILE A 604 21.52 -32.40 10.30
N GLU A 605 21.90 -31.77 9.18
CA GLU A 605 22.87 -32.37 8.25
C GLU A 605 24.28 -32.43 8.86
N ALA A 606 24.70 -31.43 9.64
CA ALA A 606 25.96 -31.48 10.39
C ALA A 606 25.96 -32.62 11.42
N GLY A 607 24.85 -32.79 12.15
CA GLY A 607 24.67 -33.88 13.12
C GLY A 607 24.75 -35.25 12.47
N ARG A 608 24.09 -35.44 11.33
CA ARG A 608 24.17 -36.69 10.54
C ARG A 608 25.59 -36.96 10.05
N ALA A 609 26.25 -35.96 9.49
CA ALA A 609 27.60 -36.09 8.93
C ALA A 609 28.67 -36.36 10.01
N LEU A 610 28.51 -35.83 11.22
CA LEU A 610 29.44 -36.01 12.34
C LEU A 610 29.05 -37.14 13.31
N GLY A 611 27.86 -37.73 13.18
CA GLY A 611 27.31 -38.66 14.16
C GLY A 611 26.97 -38.02 15.51
N ARG A 612 26.54 -36.75 15.51
CA ARG A 612 26.21 -35.95 16.69
C ARG A 612 24.71 -35.79 16.89
N GLN A 613 24.16 -36.61 17.79
CA GLN A 613 22.72 -36.62 18.09
C GLN A 613 22.21 -35.31 18.67
N ASP A 614 23.02 -34.63 19.49
CA ASP A 614 22.66 -33.35 20.10
C ASP A 614 22.43 -32.23 19.08
N LEU A 615 23.14 -32.26 17.94
CA LEU A 615 22.87 -31.34 16.82
C LEU A 615 21.59 -31.69 16.08
N ILE A 616 21.31 -32.99 15.89
CA ILE A 616 20.06 -33.47 15.27
C ILE A 616 18.88 -33.03 16.14
N ASP A 617 18.92 -33.31 17.44
CA ASP A 617 17.83 -32.97 18.37
C ASP A 617 17.58 -31.45 18.42
N CYS A 618 18.65 -30.64 18.45
CA CYS A 618 18.52 -29.18 18.40
C CYS A 618 17.91 -28.69 17.08
N GLY A 619 18.38 -29.23 15.95
CA GLY A 619 17.85 -28.89 14.63
C GLY A 619 16.38 -29.29 14.48
N ILE A 620 15.99 -30.46 14.99
CA ILE A 620 14.59 -30.91 15.01
C ILE A 620 13.73 -29.98 15.87
N ALA A 621 14.13 -29.70 17.11
CA ALA A 621 13.35 -28.85 18.02
C ALA A 621 13.17 -27.42 17.48
N THR A 622 14.21 -26.86 16.86
CA THR A 622 14.12 -25.50 16.28
C THR A 622 13.37 -25.49 14.95
N LEU A 623 13.41 -26.58 14.16
CA LEU A 623 12.55 -26.75 12.98
C LEU A 623 11.06 -26.82 13.37
N GLU A 624 10.72 -27.59 14.41
CA GLU A 624 9.34 -27.66 14.93
C GLU A 624 8.83 -26.27 15.31
N TRP A 625 9.67 -25.49 16.01
CA TRP A 625 9.30 -24.14 16.45
C TRP A 625 9.05 -23.21 15.26
N ILE A 626 9.94 -23.17 14.25
CA ILE A 626 9.75 -22.27 13.11
C ILE A 626 8.58 -22.70 12.22
N VAL A 627 8.35 -24.01 12.04
CA VAL A 627 7.18 -24.52 11.31
C VAL A 627 5.88 -24.10 12.01
N ALA A 628 5.85 -24.11 13.34
CA ALA A 628 4.71 -23.60 14.09
C ALA A 628 4.48 -22.09 13.86
N LYS A 629 5.55 -21.29 13.79
CA LYS A 629 5.48 -19.85 13.44
C LYS A 629 5.06 -19.62 11.99
N GLN A 630 5.38 -20.55 11.10
CA GLN A 630 5.01 -20.55 9.69
C GLN A 630 3.66 -21.25 9.42
N THR A 631 2.84 -21.49 10.45
CA THR A 631 1.51 -22.09 10.29
C THR A 631 0.44 -21.07 10.65
N SER A 632 -0.50 -20.84 9.72
CA SER A 632 -1.62 -19.92 9.95
C SER A 632 -2.62 -20.49 10.98
N PRO A 633 -3.47 -19.66 11.61
CA PRO A 633 -4.57 -20.15 12.46
C PRO A 633 -5.49 -21.15 11.74
N GLU A 634 -5.60 -21.07 10.42
CA GLU A 634 -6.36 -21.97 9.56
C GLU A 634 -5.58 -23.26 9.17
N GLY A 635 -4.36 -23.43 9.69
CA GLY A 635 -3.53 -24.62 9.49
C GLY A 635 -2.73 -24.66 8.20
N ARG A 636 -2.69 -23.55 7.44
CA ARG A 636 -1.95 -23.44 6.17
C ARG A 636 -0.50 -23.03 6.41
N PHE A 637 0.39 -23.37 5.48
CA PHE A 637 1.73 -22.79 5.50
C PHE A 637 1.66 -21.29 5.18
N ARG A 638 2.36 -20.50 5.98
CA ARG A 638 2.51 -19.05 5.88
C ARG A 638 3.99 -18.75 6.02
N ALA A 639 4.66 -18.45 4.91
CA ALA A 639 6.06 -18.04 4.98
C ALA A 639 6.22 -16.81 5.88
N VAL A 640 7.36 -16.71 6.57
CA VAL A 640 7.72 -15.48 7.28
C VAL A 640 7.90 -14.40 6.23
N GLY A 641 6.96 -13.46 6.16
CA GLY A 641 7.04 -12.36 5.21
C GLY A 641 8.14 -11.38 5.56
N SER A 642 8.73 -10.72 4.55
CA SER A 642 9.88 -9.82 4.75
C SER A 642 9.57 -8.63 5.66
N GLU A 643 8.29 -8.26 5.78
CA GLU A 643 7.82 -7.25 6.73
C GLU A 643 8.04 -7.65 8.21
N SER A 644 8.32 -8.92 8.49
CA SER A 644 8.63 -9.42 9.83
C SER A 644 10.07 -9.08 10.25
N PHE A 645 10.95 -8.75 9.30
CA PHE A 645 12.38 -8.64 9.54
C PHE A 645 12.69 -7.46 10.46
N GLY A 646 13.67 -7.64 11.35
CA GLY A 646 14.09 -6.61 12.29
C GLY A 646 13.13 -6.37 13.47
N ARG A 647 12.05 -7.17 13.61
CA ARG A 647 11.10 -7.06 14.73
C ARG A 647 11.52 -7.96 15.90
N PRO A 648 12.06 -7.43 17.00
CA PRO A 648 12.56 -8.24 18.09
C PRO A 648 11.41 -8.93 18.85
N TYR A 649 11.52 -10.24 19.04
CA TYR A 649 10.62 -11.11 19.80
C TYR A 649 9.15 -10.97 19.39
N ALA A 650 8.90 -10.79 18.10
CA ALA A 650 7.57 -10.54 17.56
C ALA A 650 7.09 -11.70 16.68
N GLU A 651 5.77 -11.95 16.69
CA GLU A 651 5.14 -12.87 15.74
C GLU A 651 5.31 -12.40 14.29
N PRO A 652 5.49 -13.31 13.33
CA PRO A 652 5.63 -12.96 11.92
C PRO A 652 4.38 -12.25 11.39
N LEU A 653 4.59 -11.26 10.52
CA LEU A 653 3.51 -10.60 9.79
C LEU A 653 3.01 -11.49 8.65
N GLN A 654 1.78 -11.21 8.20
CA GLN A 654 1.06 -12.08 7.28
C GLN A 654 1.59 -12.05 5.85
N PHE A 655 2.07 -10.91 5.33
CA PHE A 655 2.31 -10.74 3.89
C PHE A 655 3.75 -10.36 3.57
N ASP A 656 4.01 -10.25 2.26
CA ASP A 656 5.34 -10.24 1.65
C ASP A 656 6.04 -11.60 1.83
N GLN A 657 5.24 -12.66 1.69
CA GLN A 657 5.66 -14.05 1.76
C GLN A 657 6.43 -14.43 0.49
N GLN A 658 7.64 -14.98 0.64
CA GLN A 658 8.53 -15.26 -0.48
C GLN A 658 8.68 -16.77 -0.76
N PRO A 659 8.81 -17.17 -2.05
CA PRO A 659 9.05 -18.57 -2.45
C PRO A 659 10.21 -19.28 -1.76
N LEU A 660 11.32 -18.56 -1.50
CA LEU A 660 12.52 -19.13 -0.89
C LEU A 660 12.23 -19.79 0.47
N GLU A 661 11.32 -19.20 1.24
CA GLU A 661 11.00 -19.66 2.59
C GLU A 661 10.24 -20.99 2.53
N ALA A 662 9.31 -21.12 1.57
CA ALA A 662 8.61 -22.37 1.32
C ALA A 662 9.58 -23.46 0.84
N GLN A 663 10.50 -23.13 -0.08
CA GLN A 663 11.56 -24.06 -0.52
C GLN A 663 12.40 -24.54 0.66
N ALA A 664 12.87 -23.62 1.50
CA ALA A 664 13.69 -23.93 2.67
C ALA A 664 12.98 -24.88 3.62
N THR A 665 11.70 -24.64 3.91
CA THR A 665 10.91 -25.52 4.79
C THR A 665 10.75 -26.91 4.18
N VAL A 666 10.44 -27.03 2.88
CA VAL A 666 10.34 -28.35 2.21
C VAL A 666 11.65 -29.14 2.34
N GLU A 667 12.79 -28.50 2.06
CA GLU A 667 14.09 -29.16 2.14
C GLU A 667 14.51 -29.50 3.58
N ALA A 668 14.20 -28.63 4.55
CA ALA A 668 14.46 -28.88 5.96
C ALA A 668 13.62 -30.06 6.49
N CYS A 669 12.35 -30.13 6.11
CA CYS A 669 11.48 -31.26 6.41
C CYS A 669 12.03 -32.57 5.81
N ARG A 670 12.61 -32.53 4.61
CA ARG A 670 13.29 -33.71 4.04
C ARG A 670 14.48 -34.15 4.89
N SER A 671 15.34 -33.22 5.28
CA SER A 671 16.49 -33.52 6.16
C SER A 671 16.03 -34.09 7.52
N ALA A 672 14.96 -33.53 8.09
CA ALA A 672 14.37 -34.01 9.34
C ALA A 672 13.77 -35.43 9.20
N TYR A 673 13.06 -35.72 8.11
CA TYR A 673 12.56 -37.06 7.81
C TYR A 673 13.71 -38.07 7.68
N LEU A 674 14.77 -37.74 6.94
CA LEU A 674 15.94 -38.62 6.80
C LEU A 674 16.68 -38.86 8.12
N ALA A 675 16.59 -37.94 9.08
CA ALA A 675 17.20 -38.08 10.39
C ALA A 675 16.34 -38.88 11.39
N THR A 676 15.02 -38.85 11.24
CA THR A 676 14.08 -39.33 12.29
C THR A 676 13.11 -40.41 11.83
N ALA A 677 12.92 -40.59 10.52
CA ALA A 677 11.86 -41.39 9.90
C ALA A 677 10.42 -41.00 10.31
N ASP A 678 10.22 -39.81 10.90
CA ASP A 678 8.92 -39.35 11.38
C ASP A 678 8.07 -38.77 10.26
N ALA A 679 6.95 -39.44 9.95
CA ALA A 679 6.05 -39.08 8.86
C ALA A 679 5.43 -37.69 8.98
N ARG A 680 5.43 -37.05 10.16
CA ARG A 680 4.94 -35.66 10.29
C ARG A 680 5.71 -34.70 9.38
N TRP A 681 7.01 -34.94 9.16
CA TRP A 681 7.83 -34.11 8.30
C TRP A 681 7.42 -34.20 6.82
N ILE A 682 6.82 -35.33 6.40
CA ILE A 682 6.22 -35.44 5.07
C ILE A 682 5.02 -34.50 4.98
N ALA A 683 4.12 -34.54 5.96
CA ALA A 683 2.95 -33.67 6.00
C ALA A 683 3.32 -32.18 6.06
N GLU A 684 4.34 -31.82 6.85
CA GLU A 684 4.85 -30.44 6.90
C GLU A 684 5.46 -30.00 5.56
N GLY A 685 6.26 -30.87 4.94
CA GLY A 685 6.81 -30.63 3.61
C GLY A 685 5.72 -30.45 2.55
N GLU A 686 4.68 -31.29 2.56
CA GLU A 686 3.53 -31.18 1.66
C GLU A 686 2.74 -29.90 1.90
N ARG A 687 2.58 -29.47 3.16
CA ARG A 687 1.91 -28.20 3.52
C ARG A 687 2.69 -27.00 2.97
N ALA A 688 4.00 -26.97 3.18
CA ALA A 688 4.88 -25.91 2.67
C ALA A 688 4.90 -25.91 1.13
N TYR A 689 4.96 -27.08 0.50
CA TYR A 689 4.89 -27.20 -0.95
C TYR A 689 3.52 -26.74 -1.52
N GLY A 690 2.43 -27.05 -0.83
CA GLY A 690 1.08 -26.63 -1.20
C GLY A 690 0.91 -25.11 -1.33
N TRP A 691 1.73 -24.33 -0.64
CA TRP A 691 1.77 -22.87 -0.74
C TRP A 691 1.98 -22.39 -2.19
N PHE A 692 2.88 -23.05 -2.94
CA PHE A 692 3.13 -22.76 -4.35
C PHE A 692 1.90 -22.99 -5.24
N LEU A 693 1.05 -23.94 -4.86
CA LEU A 693 -0.13 -24.35 -5.61
C LEU A 693 -1.41 -23.61 -5.20
N GLY A 694 -1.31 -22.67 -4.28
CA GLY A 694 -2.44 -21.87 -3.82
C GLY A 694 -3.00 -22.28 -2.46
N ALA A 695 -2.44 -23.28 -1.77
CA ALA A 695 -2.80 -23.56 -0.38
C ALA A 695 -2.13 -22.54 0.58
N ASN A 696 -2.38 -21.26 0.35
CA ASN A 696 -1.77 -20.12 1.05
C ASN A 696 -2.84 -19.11 1.50
N ASP A 697 -2.43 -17.99 2.07
CA ASP A 697 -3.32 -16.99 2.65
C ASP A 697 -4.35 -16.39 1.70
N LEU A 698 -4.16 -16.43 0.37
CA LEU A 698 -5.07 -15.83 -0.62
C LEU A 698 -5.72 -16.83 -1.58
N ASP A 699 -5.49 -18.13 -1.42
CA ASP A 699 -5.97 -19.15 -2.36
C ASP A 699 -5.46 -18.94 -3.81
N LEU A 700 -4.26 -18.34 -3.97
CA LEU A 700 -3.69 -17.97 -5.27
C LEU A 700 -2.42 -18.78 -5.58
N PRO A 701 -2.34 -19.52 -6.70
CA PRO A 701 -1.13 -20.25 -7.06
C PRO A 701 0.01 -19.30 -7.41
N LEU A 702 1.19 -19.54 -6.82
CA LEU A 702 2.43 -18.85 -7.20
C LEU A 702 3.14 -19.53 -8.36
N ALA A 703 3.01 -20.85 -8.48
CA ALA A 703 3.60 -21.62 -9.57
C ALA A 703 2.80 -21.45 -10.87
N THR A 704 3.50 -21.19 -11.98
CA THR A 704 2.93 -21.22 -13.32
C THR A 704 3.21 -22.57 -13.98
N ALA A 705 2.24 -23.49 -13.88
CA ALA A 705 2.41 -24.89 -14.29
C ALA A 705 2.67 -25.12 -15.79
N HIS A 706 2.54 -24.09 -16.64
CA HIS A 706 2.67 -24.21 -18.10
C HIS A 706 4.06 -23.83 -18.63
N ASP A 707 4.90 -23.18 -17.81
CA ASP A 707 6.20 -22.67 -18.25
C ASP A 707 7.29 -22.74 -17.15
N GLY A 708 7.03 -23.44 -16.04
CA GLY A 708 7.96 -23.60 -14.93
C GLY A 708 8.24 -22.33 -14.12
N GLY A 709 7.48 -21.25 -14.34
CA GLY A 709 7.68 -19.99 -13.63
C GLY A 709 7.12 -19.98 -12.21
N CYS A 710 7.54 -18.98 -11.43
CA CYS A 710 7.03 -18.75 -10.08
C CYS A 710 6.96 -17.24 -9.81
N PHE A 711 5.84 -16.78 -9.27
CA PHE A 711 5.64 -15.40 -8.86
C PHE A 711 6.47 -15.04 -7.61
N ASP A 712 6.96 -13.81 -7.55
CA ASP A 712 7.94 -13.36 -6.54
C ASP A 712 7.45 -13.33 -5.09
N GLY A 713 6.14 -13.35 -4.87
CA GLY A 713 5.61 -13.41 -3.52
C GLY A 713 4.12 -13.19 -3.42
N LEU A 714 3.61 -13.40 -2.21
CA LEU A 714 2.22 -13.18 -1.84
C LEU A 714 2.09 -11.86 -1.05
N MET A 715 1.48 -10.86 -1.68
CA MET A 715 1.22 -9.53 -1.14
C MET A 715 -0.21 -9.43 -0.62
N PRO A 716 -0.57 -8.42 0.20
CA PRO A 716 -1.94 -8.26 0.71
C PRO A 716 -3.01 -8.16 -0.38
N THR A 717 -2.64 -7.65 -1.56
CA THR A 717 -3.53 -7.37 -2.69
C THR A 717 -3.49 -8.46 -3.77
N GLY A 718 -2.67 -9.50 -3.63
CA GLY A 718 -2.50 -10.56 -4.62
C GLY A 718 -1.04 -10.95 -4.83
N LEU A 719 -0.75 -11.49 -6.00
CA LEU A 719 0.59 -11.97 -6.35
C LEU A 719 1.49 -10.80 -6.77
N ASN A 720 2.74 -10.78 -6.31
CA ASN A 720 3.78 -10.05 -7.02
C ASN A 720 4.03 -10.77 -8.35
N ARG A 721 3.54 -10.19 -9.46
CA ARG A 721 3.47 -10.88 -10.75
C ARG A 721 4.81 -11.03 -11.47
N ASN A 722 5.89 -10.48 -10.92
CA ASN A 722 7.24 -10.70 -11.43
C ASN A 722 7.69 -12.14 -11.17
N GLN A 723 8.63 -12.62 -11.99
CA GLN A 723 9.20 -13.96 -11.89
C GLN A 723 10.73 -13.88 -11.91
N GLY A 724 11.31 -13.46 -10.79
CA GLY A 724 12.76 -13.42 -10.57
C GLY A 724 13.40 -14.80 -10.47
N ALA A 725 14.72 -14.85 -10.59
CA ALA A 725 15.48 -16.09 -10.57
C ALA A 725 15.32 -16.88 -9.27
N GLU A 726 15.40 -16.20 -8.12
CA GLU A 726 15.21 -16.83 -6.80
C GLU A 726 13.86 -17.56 -6.72
N SER A 727 12.78 -16.91 -7.16
CA SER A 727 11.43 -17.47 -7.13
C SER A 727 11.28 -18.70 -8.01
N ILE A 728 11.79 -18.60 -9.25
CA ILE A 728 11.79 -19.70 -10.21
C ILE A 728 12.56 -20.89 -9.63
N LEU A 729 13.79 -20.66 -9.16
CA LEU A 729 14.64 -21.71 -8.62
C LEU A 729 14.08 -22.29 -7.31
N ALA A 730 13.44 -21.49 -6.46
CA ALA A 730 12.79 -21.95 -5.24
C ALA A 730 11.69 -22.97 -5.55
N LEU A 731 10.83 -22.68 -6.55
CA LEU A 731 9.83 -23.65 -7.01
C LEU A 731 10.49 -24.92 -7.55
N GLN A 732 11.50 -24.79 -8.41
CA GLN A 732 12.11 -25.95 -9.06
C GLN A 732 12.88 -26.85 -8.08
N LEU A 733 13.59 -26.27 -7.12
CA LEU A 733 14.25 -27.01 -6.04
C LEU A 733 13.22 -27.64 -5.08
N ALA A 734 12.12 -26.95 -4.79
CA ALA A 734 11.02 -27.51 -4.00
C ALA A 734 10.37 -28.72 -4.71
N ASN A 735 10.19 -28.66 -6.05
CA ASN A 735 9.71 -29.80 -6.85
C ASN A 735 10.65 -31.03 -6.71
N CYS A 736 11.97 -30.81 -6.75
CA CYS A 736 12.95 -31.88 -6.55
C CYS A 736 12.89 -32.44 -5.12
N ALA A 737 12.80 -31.56 -4.13
CA ALA A 737 12.81 -31.93 -2.72
C ALA A 737 11.55 -32.71 -2.32
N ILE A 738 10.35 -32.27 -2.74
CA ILE A 738 9.10 -32.94 -2.40
C ILE A 738 8.99 -34.31 -3.08
N ALA A 739 9.45 -34.43 -4.34
CA ALA A 739 9.48 -35.70 -5.04
C ALA A 739 10.37 -36.72 -4.32
N SER A 740 11.56 -36.29 -3.89
CA SER A 740 12.48 -37.12 -3.11
C SER A 740 11.90 -37.53 -1.74
N LEU A 741 11.19 -36.60 -1.08
CA LEU A 741 10.55 -36.86 0.22
C LEU A 741 9.44 -37.94 0.11
N CYS A 742 8.56 -37.84 -0.89
CA CYS A 742 7.51 -38.83 -1.14
C CYS A 742 8.06 -40.20 -1.56
N GLN A 743 9.15 -40.23 -2.35
CA GLN A 743 9.82 -41.48 -2.73
C GLN A 743 10.45 -42.18 -1.53
N SER A 744 11.13 -41.43 -0.65
CA SER A 744 11.76 -41.97 0.56
C SER A 744 10.73 -42.63 1.47
N ALA A 745 9.58 -41.98 1.65
CA ALA A 745 8.44 -42.54 2.41
C ALA A 745 7.92 -43.87 1.85
N SER A 746 7.79 -43.95 0.51
CA SER A 746 7.31 -45.16 -0.16
C SER A 746 8.30 -46.32 -0.04
N SER A 747 9.61 -46.04 -0.06
CA SER A 747 10.66 -47.05 0.07
C SER A 747 10.74 -47.66 1.47
N MET A 748 10.59 -46.85 2.53
CA MET A 748 10.59 -47.33 3.92
C MET A 748 9.34 -48.14 4.25
N ALA A 749 8.16 -47.73 3.77
CA ALA A 749 6.93 -48.50 3.91
C ALA A 749 6.95 -49.86 3.17
N GLY A 750 7.77 -49.98 2.12
CA GLY A 750 8.00 -51.24 1.39
C GLY A 750 8.98 -52.19 2.10
N ALA A 751 9.95 -51.67 2.84
CA ALA A 751 10.91 -52.47 3.62
C ALA A 751 10.23 -53.18 4.81
N ASP A 752 9.28 -52.52 5.47
CA ASP A 752 8.49 -53.11 6.57
C ASP A 752 7.55 -54.24 6.11
N ARG A 753 7.22 -54.31 4.80
CA ARG A 753 6.42 -55.42 4.24
C ARG A 753 7.24 -56.67 3.88
N HIS A 754 8.57 -56.59 3.88
CA HIS A 754 9.45 -57.73 3.60
C HIS A 754 9.99 -58.41 4.86
N ILE A 755 9.69 -57.90 6.06
CA ILE A 755 10.08 -58.47 7.36
C ILE A 755 8.84 -58.89 8.19
N ALA A 756 7.73 -59.24 7.52
CA ALA A 756 6.54 -59.80 8.15
C ALA A 756 6.36 -61.28 7.79
#